data_AF-A0A3D3PPR6-F1
#
_entry.id   AF-A0A3D3PPR6-F1
#
_cell.length_a   1.000
_cell.length_b   1.000
_cell.length_c   1.000
_cell.angle_alpha   90.00
_cell.angle_beta   90.00
_cell.angle_gamma   90.00
#
_symmetry.space_group_name_H-M   'P 1'
#
loop_
_entity.id
_entity.type
_entity.pdbx_description
1 polymer ?
#
loop_
_entity_poly.entity_id
_entity_poly.type
_entity_poly.pdbx_seq_one_letter_code
_entity_poly.pdbx_strand_id
1 'polypeptide(L)'
;MTSALADGAPSATSLFPLPAHSPVSDQPILLGPIRPDLIRDEILADLLEATAGRMPDQVALIEGNRRITYQELNDRADCVASRLIEAGVRPGHVIGLWLPRGIELLVMQAGIAKTGAAWLPFDADTPIDRIAVCLDDAASPGIVSCAQFAPGLADTRFTVWTAEQLAAPLAGPLLRRDQALPSHPAYVIYTSGSTGKPKGIEISQGAICHFLRSENSVLGICHDDLVYQGFSVAFDMSFEEIWIGYLVGATLWIAPKEIASDPEALPVALAAHHVTVLHAVPTLLALFENDVPCLRLINLGGEMCPEALVARWARPGRSVFNSYGPTEATVSASMTELHAHDPVTIGSPLPNYGMLVLDTESAELTLQQRGDVGELCITGPGVGLGYLGRPDLTAEKFLPNPWAGSSRHHARLYRTGDLARIDAGGRVQCLGRSDDQVKIRGFRVELGEIEAVLLQQAGVGTAAVVLRKEDGIEQLIAFLVPEAGAQISGAILRGVLGACLLPYMVPGHFEMLAEMPRLLSGKIDRKALKALSLAAAGVDAVGSDTPQTPAEEALFAVLSKLFPGQPIRRDADFFSDLGGHSLFAARLASSLRTHPCFAHVAVRDIYQNRTIGRIAEAIAQAPEQTTAALSVPVARPSAVKRWTCGAAQAAAVPLLITMRMGNWLAPFFTYHFYTGDPGDSIPRAIAVSVGVFLLATLLEFAVAIAGKWLIAGRLKAGRYPLWSLTYYRWWLADRLVESAPTYMLGGSSLYAWWLRALGASIGHEVLIGSITLRAPDLLSIGDGASIGNAVNFENARVQDGELRLGTIVLGNDSYVGSYAVLEGNTFVERLGHLEGLSALSDGAGVPAARVWSGSPARDVGGFDCTLQPARPAVSRVRLAGEALFFVLGALLIATLFFLPVFPAFMLIDWLADSERFPWFQGNTQAVQLAIYFVLALPASALMVVFTALLSAGIRWSILPRLQPGSWPVHSAVYCGKWLVSQIQESSLNVLHGVYATLYAPIWYRLLGAKVGRNAEISSALGVVPDMLTLGDETFIADAVMLGDEQIDGGWMTLRPTIISRRSFVGNGAYVPDGTTLPENVLIGVHSRAPENGQMREGDTWLGSPPINLPAREQTSGFPESLTFRPSVLRRICRGMIEAFRIVAPHAIVTAVGYTVVLGVMPVAGDGRWGEVIWRLTV
;
A
#
# COMPACT_ATOMS: atom_id res chain seq x y z
N MET A 1 41.55 6.17 49.11
CA MET A 1 41.21 5.99 50.53
C MET A 1 39.90 6.68 50.80
N THR A 2 39.05 6.07 51.64
CA THR A 2 37.92 6.65 52.44
C THR A 2 37.28 7.98 51.97
N SER A 3 36.02 8.10 51.50
CA SER A 3 34.69 7.52 51.87
C SER A 3 33.83 8.36 52.84
N ALA A 4 32.66 8.84 52.38
CA ALA A 4 31.41 9.12 53.11
C ALA A 4 30.32 9.45 52.06
N LEU A 5 29.20 8.71 51.92
CA LEU A 5 27.92 8.79 52.68
C LEU A 5 27.18 10.13 52.46
N ALA A 6 25.86 10.21 52.21
CA ALA A 6 24.77 9.24 51.90
C ALA A 6 23.53 10.09 51.41
N ASP A 7 22.36 9.65 50.94
CA ASP A 7 21.70 8.36 50.60
C ASP A 7 20.50 8.72 49.64
N GLY A 8 19.53 7.88 49.20
CA GLY A 8 19.25 6.45 49.38
C GLY A 8 17.79 6.10 49.03
N ALA A 9 17.54 5.01 48.27
CA ALA A 9 16.26 4.27 48.13
C ALA A 9 16.44 3.10 47.12
N PRO A 10 16.12 1.83 47.45
CA PRO A 10 16.41 0.69 46.56
C PRO A 10 15.23 0.29 45.65
N SER A 11 15.53 -0.06 44.40
CA SER A 11 14.64 -0.84 43.52
C SER A 11 14.82 -2.35 43.75
N ALA A 12 13.72 -3.11 43.68
CA ALA A 12 13.74 -4.56 43.86
C ALA A 12 13.94 -5.29 42.51
N THR A 13 15.19 -5.49 42.10
CA THR A 13 15.52 -6.20 40.86
C THR A 13 15.38 -7.72 41.03
N SER A 14 14.33 -8.32 40.46
CA SER A 14 14.12 -9.78 40.49
C SER A 14 15.06 -10.50 39.52
N LEU A 15 16.10 -11.14 40.05
CA LEU A 15 17.00 -12.02 39.29
C LEU A 15 16.33 -13.38 39.02
N PHE A 16 15.71 -13.52 37.84
CA PHE A 16 15.51 -14.82 37.21
C PHE A 16 16.62 -15.05 36.16
N PRO A 17 17.38 -16.16 36.22
CA PRO A 17 18.40 -16.44 35.22
C PRO A 17 17.77 -16.81 33.87
N LEU A 18 18.37 -16.32 32.79
CA LEU A 18 18.12 -16.86 31.43
C LEU A 18 18.44 -18.37 31.41
N PRO A 19 17.62 -19.21 30.74
CA PRO A 19 17.93 -20.62 30.61
C PRO A 19 19.21 -20.81 29.79
N ALA A 20 20.22 -21.44 30.40
CA ALA A 20 21.48 -21.71 29.71
C ALA A 20 21.24 -22.66 28.52
N HIS A 21 21.82 -22.34 27.35
CA HIS A 21 21.78 -23.20 26.18
C HIS A 21 22.35 -24.58 26.53
N SER A 22 21.48 -25.59 26.55
CA SER A 22 21.92 -26.99 26.63
C SER A 22 22.63 -27.37 25.32
N PRO A 23 23.68 -28.21 25.36
CA PRO A 23 24.35 -28.65 24.14
C PRO A 23 23.35 -29.37 23.23
N VAL A 24 23.20 -28.87 22.00
CA VAL A 24 22.27 -29.43 21.02
C VAL A 24 22.71 -30.86 20.71
N SER A 25 21.84 -31.83 21.00
CA SER A 25 22.08 -33.23 20.65
C SER A 25 21.94 -33.44 19.14
N ASP A 26 22.85 -34.20 18.53
CA ASP A 26 22.79 -34.65 17.13
C ASP A 26 21.58 -35.57 16.81
N GLN A 27 20.69 -35.82 17.78
CA GLN A 27 19.49 -36.61 17.54
C GLN A 27 18.55 -35.93 16.51
N PRO A 28 17.97 -36.71 15.57
CA PRO A 28 17.04 -36.20 14.55
C PRO A 28 15.65 -35.87 15.10
N ILE A 29 15.34 -36.32 16.32
CA ILE A 29 14.10 -35.98 17.03
C ILE A 29 14.35 -34.72 17.88
N LEU A 30 13.51 -33.72 17.69
CA LEU A 30 13.52 -32.46 18.43
C LEU A 30 12.49 -32.55 19.55
N LEU A 31 12.91 -32.39 20.81
CA LEU A 31 12.03 -32.39 21.98
C LEU A 31 11.94 -30.98 22.58
N GLY A 32 10.74 -30.57 22.96
CA GLY A 32 10.51 -29.36 23.75
C GLY A 32 10.94 -29.52 25.21
N PRO A 33 10.91 -28.44 26.01
CA PRO A 33 11.31 -28.49 27.41
C PRO A 33 10.53 -29.54 28.22
N ILE A 34 11.24 -30.44 28.91
CA ILE A 34 10.61 -31.46 29.76
C ILE A 34 10.10 -30.80 31.04
N ARG A 35 8.77 -30.76 31.20
CA ARG A 35 8.03 -30.02 32.23
C ARG A 35 6.91 -30.89 32.81
N PRO A 36 7.24 -31.89 33.66
CA PRO A 36 6.26 -32.82 34.21
C PRO A 36 5.24 -32.15 35.14
N ASP A 37 5.57 -30.97 35.69
CA ASP A 37 4.70 -30.15 36.54
C ASP A 37 3.48 -29.53 35.81
N LEU A 38 3.52 -29.53 34.47
CA LEU A 38 2.44 -29.11 33.58
C LEU A 38 1.54 -30.29 33.13
N ILE A 39 1.95 -31.54 33.37
CA ILE A 39 1.15 -32.74 33.10
C ILE A 39 0.39 -33.10 34.36
N ARG A 40 -0.94 -33.06 34.31
CA ARG A 40 -1.83 -33.21 35.46
C ARG A 40 -3.10 -33.96 35.08
N ASP A 41 -3.63 -34.72 36.03
CA ASP A 41 -4.84 -35.50 35.87
C ASP A 41 -6.06 -34.67 36.33
N GLU A 42 -6.54 -33.78 35.46
CA GLU A 42 -7.71 -32.91 35.69
C GLU A 42 -8.55 -32.72 34.40
N ILE A 43 -9.65 -31.97 34.49
CA ILE A 43 -10.48 -31.57 33.33
C ILE A 43 -10.66 -30.04 33.24
N LEU A 44 -11.15 -29.54 32.10
CA LEU A 44 -11.33 -28.10 31.84
C LEU A 44 -12.17 -27.39 32.91
N ALA A 45 -13.20 -28.06 33.44
CA ALA A 45 -14.03 -27.54 34.52
C ALA A 45 -13.23 -27.19 35.79
N ASP A 46 -12.21 -27.99 36.11
CA ASP A 46 -11.39 -27.82 37.31
C ASP A 46 -10.52 -26.55 37.18
N LEU A 47 -10.10 -26.18 35.97
CA LEU A 47 -9.36 -24.94 35.68
C LEU A 47 -10.22 -23.71 35.98
N LEU A 48 -11.46 -23.68 35.47
CA LEU A 48 -12.39 -22.57 35.65
C LEU A 48 -12.82 -22.43 37.11
N GLU A 49 -13.15 -23.55 37.77
CA GLU A 49 -13.54 -23.57 39.19
C GLU A 49 -12.37 -23.15 40.11
N ALA A 50 -11.14 -23.56 39.81
CA ALA A 50 -9.96 -23.13 40.55
C ALA A 50 -9.64 -21.64 40.38
N THR A 51 -9.83 -21.06 39.19
CA THR A 51 -9.67 -19.61 38.98
C THR A 51 -10.81 -18.81 39.64
N ALA A 52 -12.06 -19.27 39.54
CA ALA A 52 -13.20 -18.62 40.20
C ALA A 52 -13.07 -18.61 41.73
N GLY A 53 -12.64 -19.72 42.34
CA GLY A 53 -12.35 -19.77 43.78
C GLY A 53 -11.13 -18.94 44.21
N ARG A 54 -10.23 -18.60 43.28
CA ARG A 54 -9.01 -17.81 43.53
C ARG A 54 -9.23 -16.30 43.34
N MET A 55 -10.09 -15.89 42.41
CA MET A 55 -10.36 -14.50 42.04
C MET A 55 -11.84 -14.29 41.66
N PRO A 56 -12.78 -14.44 42.61
CA PRO A 56 -14.22 -14.42 42.33
C PRO A 56 -14.72 -13.10 41.74
N ASP A 57 -14.15 -11.97 42.19
CA ASP A 57 -14.54 -10.61 41.80
C ASP A 57 -13.85 -10.11 40.51
N GLN A 58 -12.86 -10.85 40.00
CA GLN A 58 -12.15 -10.48 38.76
C GLN A 58 -13.10 -10.59 37.55
N VAL A 59 -13.02 -9.65 36.63
CA VAL A 59 -13.86 -9.67 35.42
C VAL A 59 -13.37 -10.79 34.48
N ALA A 60 -14.27 -11.70 34.12
CA ALA A 60 -14.01 -12.78 33.18
C ALA A 60 -14.36 -12.36 31.75
N LEU A 61 -15.54 -11.75 31.55
CA LEU A 61 -16.09 -11.42 30.23
C LEU A 61 -16.56 -9.97 30.17
N ILE A 62 -16.30 -9.30 29.03
CA ILE A 62 -16.84 -7.97 28.68
C ILE A 62 -17.48 -8.04 27.29
N GLU A 63 -18.73 -7.58 27.18
CA GLU A 63 -19.48 -7.47 25.92
C GLU A 63 -20.27 -6.16 25.91
N GLY A 64 -19.79 -5.17 25.16
CA GLY A 64 -20.34 -3.81 25.21
C GLY A 64 -20.33 -3.24 26.63
N ASN A 65 -21.52 -2.96 27.19
CA ASN A 65 -21.69 -2.50 28.57
C ASN A 65 -21.83 -3.63 29.60
N ARG A 66 -21.96 -4.89 29.15
CA ARG A 66 -22.10 -6.06 30.04
C ARG A 66 -20.71 -6.46 30.54
N ARG A 67 -20.63 -6.77 31.83
CA ARG A 67 -19.45 -7.36 32.47
C ARG A 67 -19.91 -8.52 33.33
N ILE A 68 -19.12 -9.59 33.40
CA ILE A 68 -19.39 -10.78 34.20
C ILE A 68 -18.11 -11.16 34.92
N THR A 69 -18.17 -11.35 36.24
CA THR A 69 -17.01 -11.82 37.03
C THR A 69 -16.78 -13.32 36.89
N TYR A 70 -15.62 -13.81 37.32
CA TYR A 70 -15.35 -15.26 37.36
C TYR A 70 -16.34 -16.01 38.26
N GLN A 71 -16.79 -15.42 39.38
CA GLN A 71 -17.86 -15.99 40.20
C GLN A 71 -19.19 -16.08 39.44
N GLU A 72 -19.60 -15.00 38.77
CA GLU A 72 -20.85 -15.00 38.00
C GLU A 72 -20.82 -15.98 36.81
N LEU A 73 -19.69 -16.08 36.11
CA LEU A 73 -19.49 -17.06 35.05
C LEU A 73 -19.56 -18.48 35.61
N ASN A 74 -18.88 -18.73 36.73
CA ASN A 74 -18.88 -19.99 37.44
C ASN A 74 -20.31 -20.45 37.80
N ASP A 75 -21.11 -19.57 38.40
CA ASP A 75 -22.42 -19.90 38.97
C ASP A 75 -23.49 -20.06 37.88
N ARG A 76 -23.42 -19.27 36.81
CA ARG A 76 -24.27 -19.44 35.62
C ARG A 76 -23.95 -20.78 34.93
N ALA A 77 -22.66 -21.10 34.77
CA ALA A 77 -22.22 -22.38 34.20
C ALA A 77 -22.60 -23.57 35.10
N ASP A 78 -22.62 -23.41 36.42
CA ASP A 78 -23.13 -24.44 37.36
C ASP A 78 -24.63 -24.71 37.17
N CYS A 79 -25.43 -23.68 36.93
CA CYS A 79 -26.87 -23.84 36.65
C CYS A 79 -27.12 -24.57 35.32
N VAL A 80 -26.35 -24.23 34.27
CA VAL A 80 -26.38 -24.92 32.97
C VAL A 80 -25.98 -26.39 33.12
N ALA A 81 -24.85 -26.66 33.79
CA ALA A 81 -24.34 -28.00 34.02
C ALA A 81 -25.36 -28.86 34.79
N SER A 82 -25.96 -28.30 35.85
CA SER A 82 -26.98 -29.00 36.65
C SER A 82 -28.18 -29.45 35.79
N ARG A 83 -28.70 -28.59 34.91
CA ARG A 83 -29.82 -28.96 34.01
C ARG A 83 -29.42 -29.96 32.94
N LEU A 84 -28.22 -29.85 32.36
CA LEU A 84 -27.73 -30.83 31.39
C LEU A 84 -27.57 -32.22 32.06
N ILE A 85 -27.08 -32.29 33.29
CA ILE A 85 -26.97 -33.54 34.06
C ILE A 85 -28.37 -34.09 34.40
N GLU A 86 -29.32 -33.24 34.78
CA GLU A 86 -30.72 -33.63 35.00
C GLU A 86 -31.36 -34.19 33.72
N ALA A 87 -31.09 -33.58 32.56
CA ALA A 87 -31.51 -34.02 31.23
C ALA A 87 -30.73 -35.23 30.68
N GLY A 88 -29.83 -35.85 31.46
CA GLY A 88 -29.16 -37.10 31.11
C GLY A 88 -27.75 -36.96 30.49
N VAL A 89 -27.18 -35.76 30.39
CA VAL A 89 -25.77 -35.58 29.98
C VAL A 89 -24.82 -36.17 31.03
N ARG A 90 -23.80 -36.90 30.57
CA ARG A 90 -22.78 -37.54 31.41
C ARG A 90 -21.38 -37.26 30.84
N PRO A 91 -20.31 -37.40 31.64
CA PRO A 91 -18.95 -37.24 31.11
C PRO A 91 -18.68 -38.16 29.91
N GLY A 92 -17.92 -37.65 28.95
CA GLY A 92 -17.62 -38.37 27.70
C GLY A 92 -18.75 -38.41 26.66
N HIS A 93 -19.95 -37.91 26.93
CA HIS A 93 -20.91 -37.58 25.86
C HIS A 93 -20.36 -36.43 25.00
N VAL A 94 -20.79 -36.34 23.73
CA VAL A 94 -20.51 -35.20 22.84
C VAL A 94 -21.80 -34.40 22.64
N ILE A 95 -21.82 -33.14 23.06
CA ILE A 95 -23.00 -32.26 23.08
C ILE A 95 -22.86 -31.15 22.05
N GLY A 96 -23.82 -30.98 21.15
CA GLY A 96 -23.81 -29.88 20.19
C GLY A 96 -23.84 -28.51 20.87
N LEU A 97 -23.19 -27.50 20.28
CA LEU A 97 -23.23 -26.11 20.73
C LEU A 97 -23.36 -25.16 19.53
N TRP A 98 -24.53 -24.57 19.33
CA TRP A 98 -24.83 -23.67 18.21
C TRP A 98 -25.61 -22.44 18.67
N LEU A 99 -24.90 -21.33 18.91
CA LEU A 99 -25.45 -20.04 19.31
C LEU A 99 -24.79 -18.89 18.53
N PRO A 100 -25.42 -17.71 18.48
CA PRO A 100 -24.73 -16.47 18.15
C PRO A 100 -23.51 -16.25 19.04
N ARG A 101 -22.50 -15.54 18.51
CA ARG A 101 -21.35 -15.08 19.30
C ARG A 101 -21.82 -14.17 20.44
N GLY A 102 -21.35 -14.44 21.66
CA GLY A 102 -21.54 -13.55 22.80
C GLY A 102 -21.22 -14.22 24.14
N ILE A 103 -21.50 -13.50 25.23
CA ILE A 103 -21.44 -13.99 26.61
C ILE A 103 -22.19 -15.32 26.77
N GLU A 104 -23.41 -15.42 26.24
CA GLU A 104 -24.28 -16.60 26.35
C GLU A 104 -23.61 -17.86 25.81
N LEU A 105 -22.91 -17.78 24.67
CA LEU A 105 -22.19 -18.89 24.07
C LEU A 105 -21.09 -19.42 24.99
N LEU A 106 -20.33 -18.53 25.64
CA LEU A 106 -19.25 -18.92 26.55
C LEU A 106 -19.78 -19.48 27.88
N VAL A 107 -20.90 -18.96 28.39
CA VAL A 107 -21.60 -19.53 29.54
C VAL A 107 -22.12 -20.94 29.23
N MET A 108 -22.66 -21.18 28.03
CA MET A 108 -23.06 -22.52 27.60
C MET A 108 -21.87 -23.46 27.42
N GLN A 109 -20.76 -23.00 26.82
CA GLN A 109 -19.52 -23.79 26.67
C GLN A 109 -18.97 -24.22 28.05
N ALA A 110 -18.84 -23.28 28.99
CA ALA A 110 -18.42 -23.55 30.36
C ALA A 110 -19.40 -24.50 31.08
N GLY A 111 -20.69 -24.37 30.83
CA GLY A 111 -21.72 -25.26 31.37
C GLY A 111 -21.61 -26.70 30.86
N ILE A 112 -21.37 -26.91 29.55
CA ILE A 112 -21.10 -28.24 29.00
C ILE A 112 -19.81 -28.81 29.61
N ALA A 113 -18.72 -28.05 29.63
CA ALA A 113 -17.44 -28.48 30.22
C ALA A 113 -17.60 -28.94 31.68
N LYS A 114 -18.41 -28.24 32.48
CA LYS A 114 -18.72 -28.58 33.87
C LYS A 114 -19.52 -29.86 34.08
N THR A 115 -20.18 -30.39 33.06
CA THR A 115 -20.74 -31.76 33.09
C THR A 115 -19.68 -32.85 32.91
N GLY A 116 -18.48 -32.51 32.45
CA GLY A 116 -17.45 -33.45 32.01
C GLY A 116 -17.67 -34.02 30.60
N ALA A 117 -18.73 -33.59 29.90
CA ALA A 117 -18.97 -33.90 28.50
C ALA A 117 -18.10 -33.03 27.57
N ALA A 118 -17.92 -33.50 26.35
CA ALA A 118 -17.33 -32.73 25.26
C ALA A 118 -18.36 -31.83 24.60
N TRP A 119 -17.94 -30.67 24.08
CA TRP A 119 -18.78 -29.91 23.15
C TRP A 119 -18.40 -30.14 21.69
N LEU A 120 -19.40 -30.09 20.82
CA LEU A 120 -19.31 -30.10 19.36
C LEU A 120 -19.80 -28.72 18.86
N PRO A 121 -18.88 -27.76 18.63
CA PRO A 121 -19.20 -26.38 18.33
C PRO A 121 -19.55 -26.16 16.85
N PHE A 122 -20.52 -25.27 16.60
CA PHE A 122 -20.91 -24.82 15.26
C PHE A 122 -20.99 -23.29 15.20
N ASP A 123 -20.54 -22.70 14.09
CA ASP A 123 -20.77 -21.28 13.80
C ASP A 123 -22.26 -20.99 13.60
N ALA A 124 -22.69 -19.80 14.00
CA ALA A 124 -24.07 -19.32 13.82
C ALA A 124 -24.58 -19.42 12.37
N ASP A 125 -23.68 -19.30 11.39
CA ASP A 125 -24.00 -19.34 9.96
C ASP A 125 -23.88 -20.76 9.34
N THR A 126 -23.75 -21.82 10.16
CA THR A 126 -23.62 -23.21 9.69
C THR A 126 -24.96 -23.76 9.18
N PRO A 127 -25.02 -24.42 8.00
CA PRO A 127 -26.24 -25.07 7.51
C PRO A 127 -26.74 -26.18 8.43
N ILE A 128 -28.07 -26.25 8.62
CA ILE A 128 -28.74 -27.20 9.52
C ILE A 128 -28.44 -28.67 9.14
N ASP A 129 -28.42 -28.99 7.85
CA ASP A 129 -28.09 -30.33 7.36
C ASP A 129 -26.66 -30.76 7.77
N ARG A 130 -25.70 -29.82 7.75
CA ARG A 130 -24.32 -30.07 8.18
C ARG A 130 -24.22 -30.20 9.70
N ILE A 131 -25.02 -29.46 10.47
CA ILE A 131 -25.16 -29.64 11.92
C ILE A 131 -25.70 -31.06 12.21
N ALA A 132 -26.78 -31.46 11.55
CA ALA A 132 -27.42 -32.76 11.73
C ALA A 132 -26.47 -33.93 11.40
N VAL A 133 -25.73 -33.84 10.28
CA VAL A 133 -24.73 -34.86 9.89
C VAL A 133 -23.63 -35.00 10.95
N CYS A 134 -23.10 -33.89 11.50
CA CYS A 134 -22.07 -33.96 12.54
C CYS A 134 -22.62 -34.45 13.88
N LEU A 135 -23.86 -34.10 14.25
CA LEU A 135 -24.52 -34.64 15.45
C LEU A 135 -24.82 -36.14 15.32
N ASP A 136 -25.19 -36.62 14.13
CA ASP A 136 -25.42 -38.04 13.83
C ASP A 136 -24.12 -38.85 13.94
N ASP A 137 -23.04 -38.37 13.32
CA ASP A 137 -21.71 -38.98 13.31
C ASP A 137 -21.09 -39.00 14.72
N ALA A 138 -21.34 -37.96 15.52
CA ALA A 138 -20.98 -37.91 16.94
C ALA A 138 -21.92 -38.64 17.91
N ALA A 139 -22.96 -39.31 17.39
CA ALA A 139 -24.00 -39.98 18.18
C ALA A 139 -24.59 -39.10 19.32
N SER A 140 -24.72 -37.79 19.05
CA SER A 140 -25.01 -36.79 20.08
C SER A 140 -26.42 -36.93 20.65
N PRO A 141 -26.62 -36.88 21.99
CA PRO A 141 -27.95 -36.94 22.60
C PRO A 141 -28.75 -35.64 22.45
N GLY A 142 -28.09 -34.53 22.07
CA GLY A 142 -28.73 -33.24 21.94
C GLY A 142 -27.75 -32.08 21.74
N ILE A 143 -28.32 -30.90 21.50
CA ILE A 143 -27.62 -29.67 21.13
C ILE A 143 -28.11 -28.50 21.98
N VAL A 144 -27.16 -27.73 22.51
CA VAL A 144 -27.40 -26.47 23.19
C VAL A 144 -27.47 -25.35 22.14
N SER A 145 -28.57 -24.61 22.14
CA SER A 145 -28.82 -23.51 21.19
C SER A 145 -29.57 -22.35 21.86
N CYS A 146 -30.16 -21.43 21.11
CA CYS A 146 -31.01 -20.35 21.62
C CYS A 146 -32.42 -20.40 21.04
N ALA A 147 -33.38 -19.69 21.65
CA ALA A 147 -34.78 -19.69 21.23
C ALA A 147 -34.99 -19.16 19.79
N GLN A 148 -34.06 -18.35 19.26
CA GLN A 148 -34.07 -17.89 17.87
C GLN A 148 -33.72 -18.99 16.86
N PHE A 149 -32.80 -19.90 17.24
CA PHE A 149 -32.25 -20.93 16.34
C PHE A 149 -32.97 -22.27 16.48
N ALA A 150 -33.53 -22.58 17.66
CA ALA A 150 -34.26 -23.81 17.94
C ALA A 150 -35.33 -24.22 16.90
N PRO A 151 -36.12 -23.30 16.28
CA PRO A 151 -37.09 -23.68 15.24
C PRO A 151 -36.47 -24.35 14.02
N GLY A 152 -35.22 -24.04 13.65
CA GLY A 152 -34.53 -24.68 12.53
C GLY A 152 -34.14 -26.13 12.79
N LEU A 153 -34.07 -26.54 14.06
CA LEU A 153 -33.77 -27.91 14.48
C LEU A 153 -35.02 -28.73 14.83
N ALA A 154 -36.22 -28.15 14.74
CA ALA A 154 -37.46 -28.75 15.22
C ALA A 154 -37.86 -30.07 14.50
N ASP A 155 -37.48 -30.23 13.23
CA ASP A 155 -37.71 -31.45 12.44
C ASP A 155 -36.58 -32.49 12.59
N THR A 156 -35.55 -32.20 13.39
CA THR A 156 -34.43 -33.13 13.64
C THR A 156 -34.70 -34.08 14.80
N ARG A 157 -33.95 -35.18 14.87
CA ARG A 157 -34.10 -36.21 15.93
C ARG A 157 -33.43 -35.86 17.27
N PHE A 158 -32.84 -34.67 17.41
CA PHE A 158 -31.98 -34.31 18.54
C PHE A 158 -32.72 -33.50 19.60
N THR A 159 -32.36 -33.70 20.88
CA THR A 159 -32.86 -32.87 21.97
C THR A 159 -32.29 -31.45 21.85
N VAL A 160 -33.13 -30.43 21.68
CA VAL A 160 -32.68 -29.03 21.65
C VAL A 160 -32.88 -28.42 23.04
N TRP A 161 -31.78 -28.07 23.71
CA TRP A 161 -31.81 -27.33 24.98
C TRP A 161 -31.52 -25.86 24.71
N THR A 162 -32.45 -24.96 25.05
CA THR A 162 -32.22 -23.52 24.78
C THR A 162 -31.49 -22.85 25.94
N ALA A 163 -30.58 -21.93 25.65
CA ALA A 163 -29.76 -21.23 26.63
C ALA A 163 -30.59 -20.44 27.65
N GLU A 164 -31.76 -19.94 27.25
CA GLU A 164 -32.71 -19.25 28.12
C GLU A 164 -33.32 -20.20 29.16
N GLN A 165 -33.59 -21.46 28.76
CA GLN A 165 -34.02 -22.52 29.68
C GLN A 165 -32.86 -22.98 30.58
N LEU A 166 -31.65 -23.12 30.01
CA LEU A 166 -30.46 -23.60 30.73
C LEU A 166 -29.92 -22.58 31.75
N ALA A 167 -30.02 -21.27 31.47
CA ALA A 167 -29.52 -20.20 32.33
C ALA A 167 -30.54 -19.64 33.33
N ALA A 168 -31.82 -20.03 33.26
CA ALA A 168 -32.83 -19.57 34.22
C ALA A 168 -32.47 -19.95 35.68
N PRO A 169 -32.87 -19.19 36.71
CA PRO A 169 -32.59 -19.55 38.10
C PRO A 169 -33.10 -20.96 38.47
N LEU A 170 -32.36 -21.66 39.35
CA LEU A 170 -32.75 -22.94 39.94
C LEU A 170 -33.04 -22.78 41.43
N ALA A 171 -33.98 -23.57 41.95
CA ALA A 171 -34.35 -23.59 43.36
C ALA A 171 -34.09 -24.98 43.95
N GLY A 172 -32.91 -25.17 44.54
CA GLY A 172 -32.48 -26.43 45.12
C GLY A 172 -30.95 -26.60 45.10
N PRO A 173 -30.41 -27.73 45.59
CA PRO A 173 -29.00 -28.07 45.41
C PRO A 173 -28.71 -28.38 43.94
N LEU A 174 -27.63 -27.81 43.40
CA LEU A 174 -27.21 -28.05 42.01
C LEU A 174 -26.58 -29.43 41.86
N LEU A 175 -26.91 -30.13 40.78
CA LEU A 175 -26.24 -31.37 40.39
C LEU A 175 -24.81 -31.08 39.92
N ARG A 176 -23.90 -32.00 40.21
CA ARG A 176 -22.48 -31.93 39.85
C ARG A 176 -22.08 -33.13 39.00
N ARG A 177 -21.03 -32.99 38.20
CA ARG A 177 -20.38 -34.08 37.47
C ARG A 177 -19.98 -35.20 38.44
N ASP A 178 -20.13 -36.45 38.01
CA ASP A 178 -19.60 -37.64 38.67
C ASP A 178 -18.81 -38.46 37.64
N GLN A 179 -17.69 -39.06 38.06
CA GLN A 179 -16.84 -39.93 37.23
C GLN A 179 -16.29 -39.30 35.92
N ALA A 180 -16.01 -37.99 35.91
CA ALA A 180 -15.26 -37.37 34.81
C ALA A 180 -13.77 -37.71 34.90
N LEU A 181 -13.13 -38.05 33.77
CA LEU A 181 -11.73 -38.49 33.70
C LEU A 181 -10.92 -37.67 32.67
N PRO A 182 -9.61 -37.46 32.87
CA PRO A 182 -8.74 -36.79 31.89
C PRO A 182 -8.67 -37.48 30.51
N SER A 183 -9.02 -38.76 30.45
CA SER A 183 -9.08 -39.56 29.21
C SER A 183 -10.39 -39.38 28.43
N HIS A 184 -11.41 -38.74 28.99
CA HIS A 184 -12.65 -38.43 28.25
C HIS A 184 -12.41 -37.32 27.23
N PRO A 185 -13.19 -37.27 26.13
CA PRO A 185 -13.16 -36.13 25.21
C PRO A 185 -13.57 -34.83 25.93
N ALA A 186 -12.99 -33.72 25.48
CA ALA A 186 -13.26 -32.35 25.95
C ALA A 186 -13.94 -31.51 24.87
N TYR A 187 -13.59 -31.76 23.62
CA TYR A 187 -14.28 -31.21 22.46
C TYR A 187 -14.12 -32.13 21.25
N VAL A 188 -15.03 -31.98 20.30
CA VAL A 188 -14.91 -32.54 18.95
C VAL A 188 -15.04 -31.39 17.96
N ILE A 189 -13.98 -31.10 17.21
CA ILE A 189 -14.02 -30.13 16.11
C ILE A 189 -13.99 -30.89 14.79
N TYR A 190 -14.93 -30.55 13.89
CA TYR A 190 -14.98 -31.12 12.56
C TYR A 190 -14.16 -30.28 11.58
N THR A 191 -13.27 -30.95 10.86
CA THR A 191 -12.61 -30.38 9.68
C THR A 191 -13.15 -31.06 8.42
N SER A 192 -12.90 -30.46 7.26
CA SER A 192 -13.25 -31.09 5.99
C SER A 192 -12.51 -32.42 5.80
N GLY A 193 -13.13 -33.38 5.10
CA GLY A 193 -12.57 -34.71 4.87
C GLY A 193 -12.46 -35.10 3.40
N SER A 194 -11.31 -35.67 3.02
CA SER A 194 -10.98 -36.11 1.65
C SER A 194 -11.95 -37.17 1.09
N THR A 195 -12.74 -37.84 1.93
CA THR A 195 -13.75 -38.84 1.55
C THR A 195 -15.15 -38.24 1.29
N GLY A 196 -15.29 -36.93 1.08
CA GLY A 196 -16.59 -36.31 0.80
C GLY A 196 -17.51 -36.15 2.02
N LYS A 197 -16.97 -36.33 3.22
CA LYS A 197 -17.66 -36.11 4.50
C LYS A 197 -16.72 -35.41 5.48
N PRO A 198 -17.23 -34.50 6.34
CA PRO A 198 -16.46 -33.95 7.45
C PRO A 198 -15.87 -35.05 8.34
N LYS A 199 -14.72 -34.77 8.97
CA LYS A 199 -14.05 -35.66 9.93
C LYS A 199 -13.99 -34.97 11.31
N GLY A 200 -14.51 -35.60 12.35
CA GLY A 200 -14.42 -35.10 13.73
C GLY A 200 -13.08 -35.48 14.34
N ILE A 201 -12.34 -34.52 14.91
CA ILE A 201 -11.13 -34.79 15.71
C ILE A 201 -11.54 -34.82 17.18
N GLU A 202 -11.26 -35.93 17.87
CA GLU A 202 -11.49 -36.07 19.31
C GLU A 202 -10.26 -35.65 20.12
N ILE A 203 -10.39 -34.63 20.97
CA ILE A 203 -9.32 -34.18 21.89
C ILE A 203 -9.75 -34.45 23.33
N SER A 204 -8.85 -35.03 24.14
CA SER A 204 -9.13 -35.39 25.53
C SER A 204 -8.93 -34.23 26.52
N GLN A 205 -9.62 -34.31 27.66
CA GLN A 205 -9.52 -33.33 28.76
C GLN A 205 -8.08 -33.12 29.22
N GLY A 206 -7.31 -34.20 29.42
CA GLY A 206 -5.90 -34.13 29.82
C GLY A 206 -4.98 -33.54 28.74
N ALA A 207 -5.27 -33.78 27.45
CA ALA A 207 -4.50 -33.20 26.35
C ALA A 207 -4.66 -31.66 26.30
N ILE A 208 -5.90 -31.17 26.36
CA ILE A 208 -6.16 -29.73 26.37
C ILE A 208 -5.71 -29.04 27.67
N CYS A 209 -5.90 -29.66 28.84
CA CYS A 209 -5.43 -29.10 30.11
C CYS A 209 -3.89 -29.06 30.22
N HIS A 210 -3.17 -29.95 29.53
CA HIS A 210 -1.73 -29.83 29.32
C HIS A 210 -1.38 -28.72 28.33
N PHE A 211 -2.00 -28.70 27.15
CA PHE A 211 -1.74 -27.71 26.10
C PHE A 211 -1.79 -26.27 26.63
N LEU A 212 -2.90 -25.91 27.29
CA LEU A 212 -3.14 -24.54 27.80
C LEU A 212 -2.04 -24.06 28.76
N ARG A 213 -1.42 -24.98 29.50
CA ARG A 213 -0.27 -24.69 30.37
C ARG A 213 1.05 -24.69 29.64
N SER A 214 1.22 -25.61 28.69
CA SER A 214 2.41 -25.74 27.88
C SER A 214 2.65 -24.46 27.08
N GLU A 215 1.64 -24.02 26.34
CA GLU A 215 1.67 -22.78 25.56
C GLU A 215 1.76 -21.54 26.45
N ASN A 216 0.94 -21.42 27.50
CA ASN A 216 1.02 -20.22 28.35
C ASN A 216 2.32 -20.11 29.14
N SER A 217 3.06 -21.21 29.35
CA SER A 217 4.41 -21.14 29.90
C SER A 217 5.45 -20.54 28.95
N VAL A 218 5.08 -20.30 27.69
CA VAL A 218 5.83 -19.54 26.66
C VAL A 218 5.23 -18.15 26.45
N LEU A 219 3.90 -18.05 26.24
CA LEU A 219 3.22 -16.76 25.99
C LEU A 219 3.21 -15.82 27.21
N GLY A 220 3.10 -16.37 28.42
CA GLY A 220 3.08 -15.57 29.65
C GLY A 220 1.89 -14.62 29.78
N ILE A 221 0.69 -15.04 29.37
CA ILE A 221 -0.57 -14.33 29.65
C ILE A 221 -0.87 -14.44 31.16
N CYS A 222 -1.33 -13.36 31.77
CA CYS A 222 -1.58 -13.25 33.21
C CYS A 222 -2.97 -12.63 33.53
N HIS A 223 -3.30 -12.49 34.82
CA HIS A 223 -4.58 -11.94 35.24
C HIS A 223 -4.78 -10.44 34.93
N ASP A 224 -3.71 -9.72 34.61
CA ASP A 224 -3.74 -8.28 34.28
C ASP A 224 -4.10 -8.03 32.81
N ASP A 225 -4.18 -9.09 31.98
CA ASP A 225 -4.43 -8.98 30.56
C ASP A 225 -5.91 -8.81 30.21
N LEU A 226 -6.13 -8.00 29.17
CA LEU A 226 -7.37 -7.94 28.42
C LEU A 226 -7.12 -8.59 27.06
N VAL A 227 -7.67 -9.80 26.87
CA VAL A 227 -7.51 -10.61 25.65
C VAL A 227 -8.64 -10.29 24.68
N TYR A 228 -8.33 -10.08 23.40
CA TYR A 228 -9.33 -10.12 22.35
C TYR A 228 -9.82 -11.57 22.19
N GLN A 229 -11.07 -11.81 22.57
CA GLN A 229 -11.78 -12.96 22.01
C GLN A 229 -12.07 -12.58 20.55
N GLY A 230 -11.69 -13.41 19.59
CA GLY A 230 -11.72 -13.14 18.15
C GLY A 230 -12.19 -14.32 17.32
N PHE A 231 -11.62 -15.49 17.56
CA PHE A 231 -11.90 -16.71 16.81
C PHE A 231 -13.31 -17.28 17.06
N SER A 232 -13.78 -18.11 16.12
CA SER A 232 -14.97 -18.94 16.34
C SER A 232 -14.65 -20.05 17.34
N VAL A 233 -15.62 -20.40 18.19
CA VAL A 233 -15.55 -21.61 19.03
C VAL A 233 -15.51 -22.91 18.21
N ALA A 234 -15.86 -22.86 16.91
CA ALA A 234 -15.69 -23.96 15.96
C ALA A 234 -14.25 -24.09 15.42
N PHE A 235 -13.37 -23.16 15.75
CA PHE A 235 -11.94 -23.19 15.45
C PHE A 235 -11.13 -23.38 16.74
N ASP A 236 -10.12 -24.24 16.69
CA ASP A 236 -9.38 -24.72 17.86
C ASP A 236 -8.45 -23.65 18.47
N MET A 237 -7.97 -22.67 17.70
CA MET A 237 -7.26 -21.51 18.26
C MET A 237 -8.11 -20.66 19.23
N SER A 238 -9.44 -20.82 19.28
CA SER A 238 -10.27 -20.15 20.30
C SER A 238 -9.96 -20.63 21.74
N PHE A 239 -9.31 -21.79 21.91
CA PHE A 239 -8.80 -22.22 23.22
C PHE A 239 -7.63 -21.36 23.73
N GLU A 240 -6.78 -20.84 22.83
CA GLU A 240 -5.70 -19.92 23.19
C GLU A 240 -6.28 -18.64 23.82
N GLU A 241 -7.36 -18.10 23.24
CA GLU A 241 -8.06 -16.92 23.76
C GLU A 241 -8.81 -17.22 25.06
N ILE A 242 -9.73 -18.20 25.01
CA ILE A 242 -10.77 -18.39 26.04
C ILE A 242 -10.20 -19.12 27.26
N TRP A 243 -9.56 -20.27 27.03
CA TRP A 243 -9.24 -21.21 28.08
C TRP A 243 -7.87 -20.97 28.72
N ILE A 244 -6.93 -20.31 28.03
CA ILE A 244 -5.76 -19.72 28.71
C ILE A 244 -6.24 -18.55 29.58
N GLY A 245 -7.16 -17.71 29.09
CA GLY A 245 -7.81 -16.67 29.88
C GLY A 245 -8.37 -17.20 31.20
N TYR A 246 -9.20 -18.25 31.14
CA TYR A 246 -9.78 -18.90 32.32
C TYR A 246 -8.73 -19.61 33.22
N LEU A 247 -7.67 -20.17 32.65
CA LEU A 247 -6.56 -20.76 33.41
C LEU A 247 -5.82 -19.71 34.27
N VAL A 248 -5.61 -18.51 33.74
CA VAL A 248 -4.77 -17.49 34.40
C VAL A 248 -5.57 -16.49 35.23
N GLY A 249 -6.78 -16.13 34.78
CA GLY A 249 -7.62 -15.06 35.34
C GLY A 249 -7.71 -13.78 34.50
N ALA A 250 -7.37 -13.86 33.20
CA ALA A 250 -7.43 -12.70 32.30
C ALA A 250 -8.89 -12.30 32.02
N THR A 251 -9.10 -11.06 31.57
CA THR A 251 -10.41 -10.61 31.08
C THR A 251 -10.52 -10.86 29.57
N LEU A 252 -11.64 -11.40 29.09
CA LEU A 252 -11.94 -11.53 27.66
C LEU A 252 -12.82 -10.37 27.20
N TRP A 253 -12.37 -9.61 26.19
CA TRP A 253 -13.20 -8.63 25.48
C TRP A 253 -13.81 -9.28 24.23
N ILE A 254 -15.14 -9.35 24.17
CA ILE A 254 -15.90 -9.93 23.08
C ILE A 254 -16.41 -8.80 22.17
N ALA A 255 -15.85 -8.69 20.97
CA ALA A 255 -16.31 -7.72 20.00
C ALA A 255 -17.65 -8.14 19.33
N PRO A 256 -18.56 -7.19 19.03
CA PRO A 256 -19.68 -7.41 18.13
C PRO A 256 -19.22 -7.97 16.77
N LYS A 257 -20.06 -8.79 16.11
CA LYS A 257 -19.73 -9.44 14.82
C LYS A 257 -19.39 -8.42 13.73
N GLU A 258 -20.01 -7.25 13.80
CA GLU A 258 -19.83 -6.11 12.89
C GLU A 258 -18.44 -5.50 13.01
N ILE A 259 -17.91 -5.37 14.24
CA ILE A 259 -16.56 -4.84 14.50
C ILE A 259 -15.52 -5.93 14.20
N ALA A 260 -15.77 -7.17 14.61
CA ALA A 260 -14.85 -8.30 14.37
C ALA A 260 -14.67 -8.63 12.88
N SER A 261 -15.66 -8.29 12.03
CA SER A 261 -15.62 -8.51 10.57
C SER A 261 -15.08 -7.31 9.78
N ASP A 262 -14.78 -6.19 10.44
CA ASP A 262 -14.36 -4.93 9.82
C ASP A 262 -12.88 -4.62 10.20
N PRO A 263 -11.92 -4.77 9.26
CA PRO A 263 -10.49 -4.64 9.56
C PRO A 263 -10.03 -3.20 9.83
N GLU A 264 -10.89 -2.20 9.63
CA GLU A 264 -10.62 -0.79 9.92
C GLU A 264 -11.17 -0.42 11.30
N ALA A 265 -12.39 -0.87 11.62
CA ALA A 265 -13.00 -0.65 12.92
C ALA A 265 -12.33 -1.47 14.04
N LEU A 266 -11.90 -2.71 13.76
CA LEU A 266 -11.28 -3.59 14.76
C LEU A 266 -10.02 -3.00 15.44
N PRO A 267 -8.97 -2.54 14.74
CA PRO A 267 -7.79 -1.96 15.40
C PRO A 267 -8.11 -0.71 16.22
N VAL A 268 -9.09 0.10 15.79
CA VAL A 268 -9.57 1.26 16.56
C VAL A 268 -10.29 0.82 17.84
N ALA A 269 -11.12 -0.21 17.77
CA ALA A 269 -11.81 -0.76 18.93
C ALA A 269 -10.86 -1.45 19.92
N LEU A 270 -9.89 -2.24 19.43
CA LEU A 270 -8.84 -2.85 20.26
C LEU A 270 -8.06 -1.77 21.04
N ALA A 271 -7.71 -0.65 20.38
CA ALA A 271 -7.04 0.47 21.00
C ALA A 271 -7.92 1.20 22.03
N ALA A 272 -9.19 1.45 21.71
CA ALA A 272 -10.13 2.16 22.58
C ALA A 272 -10.54 1.34 23.82
N HIS A 273 -10.52 0.01 23.74
CA HIS A 273 -10.76 -0.88 24.87
C HIS A 273 -9.49 -1.24 25.66
N HIS A 274 -8.30 -0.80 25.23
CA HIS A 274 -7.00 -1.12 25.84
C HIS A 274 -6.69 -2.62 25.89
N VAL A 275 -6.98 -3.35 24.81
CA VAL A 275 -6.64 -4.78 24.68
C VAL A 275 -5.12 -4.97 24.71
N THR A 276 -4.64 -5.93 25.52
CA THR A 276 -3.20 -6.21 25.69
C THR A 276 -2.73 -7.43 24.88
N VAL A 277 -3.63 -8.38 24.59
CA VAL A 277 -3.33 -9.64 23.89
C VAL A 277 -4.24 -9.82 22.66
N LEU A 278 -3.63 -10.12 21.52
CA LEU A 278 -4.32 -10.42 20.25
C LEU A 278 -3.90 -11.79 19.72
N HIS A 279 -4.84 -12.72 19.57
CA HIS A 279 -4.66 -13.92 18.77
C HIS A 279 -5.25 -13.66 17.38
N ALA A 280 -4.52 -14.01 16.31
CA ALA A 280 -4.97 -13.74 14.94
C ALA A 280 -4.35 -14.69 13.91
N VAL A 281 -5.01 -14.81 12.75
CA VAL A 281 -4.34 -15.31 11.53
C VAL A 281 -3.53 -14.19 10.86
N PRO A 282 -2.36 -14.48 10.27
CA PRO A 282 -1.56 -13.51 9.51
C PRO A 282 -2.36 -12.67 8.52
N THR A 283 -3.32 -13.25 7.78
CA THR A 283 -4.17 -12.51 6.83
C THR A 283 -5.01 -11.42 7.50
N LEU A 284 -5.46 -11.60 8.75
CA LEU A 284 -6.23 -10.57 9.46
C LEU A 284 -5.34 -9.39 9.88
N LEU A 285 -4.17 -9.69 10.47
CA LEU A 285 -3.24 -8.66 10.93
C LEU A 285 -2.62 -7.85 9.76
N ALA A 286 -2.55 -8.46 8.56
CA ALA A 286 -2.19 -7.78 7.32
C ALA A 286 -3.20 -6.71 6.88
N LEU A 287 -4.47 -6.83 7.23
CA LEU A 287 -5.53 -5.89 6.83
C LEU A 287 -5.64 -4.67 7.76
N PHE A 288 -5.03 -4.69 8.94
CA PHE A 288 -5.05 -3.54 9.85
C PHE A 288 -4.22 -2.39 9.25
N GLU A 289 -4.85 -1.25 8.96
CA GLU A 289 -4.13 -0.05 8.52
C GLU A 289 -3.36 0.61 9.68
N ASN A 290 -3.98 0.65 10.86
CA ASN A 290 -3.46 1.29 12.06
C ASN A 290 -2.67 0.32 12.96
N ASP A 291 -1.69 0.85 13.70
CA ASP A 291 -1.05 0.16 14.83
C ASP A 291 -2.00 0.20 16.05
N VAL A 292 -1.82 -0.74 16.99
CA VAL A 292 -2.65 -0.86 18.22
C VAL A 292 -1.72 -0.82 19.44
N PRO A 293 -1.30 0.37 19.91
CA PRO A 293 -0.14 0.51 20.81
C PRO A 293 -0.26 -0.19 22.18
N CYS A 294 -1.47 -0.53 22.64
CA CYS A 294 -1.69 -1.25 23.89
C CYS A 294 -1.42 -2.76 23.82
N LEU A 295 -1.33 -3.35 22.63
CA LEU A 295 -0.96 -4.76 22.48
C LEU A 295 0.48 -4.99 22.93
N ARG A 296 0.67 -5.78 24.00
CA ARG A 296 1.96 -6.29 24.47
C ARG A 296 2.31 -7.65 23.85
N LEU A 297 1.31 -8.41 23.42
CA LEU A 297 1.47 -9.73 22.83
C LEU A 297 0.56 -9.89 21.61
N ILE A 298 1.12 -10.46 20.55
CA ILE A 298 0.36 -10.96 19.40
C ILE A 298 0.77 -12.42 19.17
N ASN A 299 -0.19 -13.36 19.21
CA ASN A 299 0.05 -14.72 18.70
C ASN A 299 -0.50 -14.83 17.28
N LEU A 300 0.35 -15.25 16.34
CA LEU A 300 -0.03 -15.55 14.96
C LEU A 300 0.00 -17.04 14.73
N GLY A 301 -1.09 -17.59 14.20
CA GLY A 301 -1.17 -19.01 13.86
C GLY A 301 -2.08 -19.28 12.68
N GLY A 302 -2.37 -20.55 12.43
CA GLY A 302 -3.23 -21.01 11.34
C GLY A 302 -2.63 -20.93 9.94
N GLU A 303 -1.93 -19.84 9.59
CA GLU A 303 -1.36 -19.59 8.25
C GLU A 303 0.17 -19.32 8.29
N MET A 304 0.82 -19.28 7.13
CA MET A 304 2.24 -18.93 7.05
C MET A 304 2.43 -17.43 7.26
N CYS A 305 3.12 -17.02 8.34
CA CYS A 305 3.38 -15.63 8.64
C CYS A 305 4.38 -14.99 7.66
N PRO A 306 4.05 -13.87 6.96
CA PRO A 306 5.02 -13.14 6.14
C PRO A 306 6.03 -12.35 7.00
N GLU A 307 7.29 -12.31 6.58
CA GLU A 307 8.36 -11.51 7.22
C GLU A 307 8.00 -10.02 7.35
N ALA A 308 7.24 -9.48 6.38
CA ALA A 308 6.75 -8.10 6.41
C ALA A 308 5.80 -7.81 7.60
N LEU A 309 5.06 -8.81 8.10
CA LEU A 309 4.27 -8.64 9.33
C LEU A 309 5.19 -8.60 10.56
N VAL A 310 6.20 -9.47 10.61
CA VAL A 310 7.18 -9.48 11.71
C VAL A 310 7.88 -8.12 11.79
N ALA A 311 8.45 -7.64 10.68
CA ALA A 311 9.13 -6.35 10.62
C ALA A 311 8.22 -5.15 10.96
N ARG A 312 6.90 -5.27 10.71
CA ARG A 312 5.91 -4.23 11.06
C ARG A 312 5.53 -4.27 12.55
N TRP A 313 5.28 -5.46 13.10
CA TRP A 313 4.59 -5.63 14.38
C TRP A 313 5.50 -6.03 15.55
N ALA A 314 6.59 -6.76 15.33
CA ALA A 314 7.56 -7.12 16.38
C ALA A 314 8.41 -5.89 16.73
N ARG A 315 8.28 -5.39 17.96
CA ARG A 315 8.88 -4.12 18.41
C ARG A 315 9.28 -4.19 19.88
N PRO A 316 10.22 -3.35 20.35
CA PRO A 316 10.54 -3.26 21.77
C PRO A 316 9.27 -3.00 22.61
N GLY A 317 8.98 -3.90 23.56
CA GLY A 317 7.77 -3.86 24.39
C GLY A 317 6.55 -4.61 23.83
N ARG A 318 6.63 -5.20 22.63
CA ARG A 318 5.59 -6.09 22.07
C ARG A 318 6.19 -7.36 21.49
N SER A 319 5.94 -8.48 22.16
CA SER A 319 6.27 -9.81 21.65
C SER A 319 5.28 -10.23 20.56
N VAL A 320 5.79 -10.81 19.48
CA VAL A 320 4.99 -11.42 18.42
C VAL A 320 5.42 -12.88 18.30
N PHE A 321 4.48 -13.80 18.41
CA PHE A 321 4.74 -15.23 18.31
C PHE A 321 4.21 -15.80 17.00
N ASN A 322 4.85 -16.85 16.48
CA ASN A 322 4.31 -17.73 15.46
C ASN A 322 4.03 -19.09 16.10
N SER A 323 2.76 -19.50 16.17
CA SER A 323 2.31 -20.82 16.63
C SER A 323 2.03 -21.73 15.44
N TYR A 324 2.28 -23.03 15.62
CA TYR A 324 1.92 -24.05 14.65
C TYR A 324 1.45 -25.31 15.35
N GLY A 325 0.26 -25.77 14.95
CA GLY A 325 -0.19 -27.13 15.15
C GLY A 325 -1.33 -27.47 14.17
N PRO A 326 -1.54 -28.76 13.90
CA PRO A 326 -2.80 -29.29 13.40
C PRO A 326 -3.74 -29.60 14.58
N THR A 327 -5.05 -29.54 14.35
CA THR A 327 -6.09 -29.87 15.35
C THR A 327 -5.87 -31.23 16.00
N GLU A 328 -5.39 -32.22 15.23
CA GLU A 328 -5.05 -33.57 15.69
C GLU A 328 -3.90 -33.62 16.74
N ALA A 329 -3.17 -32.52 16.97
CA ALA A 329 -2.13 -32.37 18.00
C ALA A 329 -2.51 -31.39 19.14
N THR A 330 -3.80 -31.05 19.26
CA THR A 330 -4.36 -30.07 20.20
C THR A 330 -3.82 -28.66 19.96
N VAL A 331 -4.51 -27.92 19.07
CA VAL A 331 -4.29 -26.49 18.78
C VAL A 331 -2.88 -26.21 18.21
N SER A 332 -1.89 -25.98 19.08
CA SER A 332 -0.52 -25.61 18.74
C SER A 332 0.46 -26.60 19.38
N ALA A 333 1.52 -26.96 18.65
CA ALA A 333 2.51 -27.97 19.02
C ALA A 333 3.96 -27.46 18.99
N SER A 334 4.24 -26.41 18.21
CA SER A 334 5.48 -25.63 18.27
C SER A 334 5.19 -24.13 18.24
N MET A 335 6.15 -23.37 18.75
CA MET A 335 6.07 -21.91 18.82
C MET A 335 7.47 -21.28 18.72
N THR A 336 7.54 -20.05 18.24
CA THR A 336 8.71 -19.17 18.42
C THR A 336 8.26 -17.74 18.61
N GLU A 337 8.98 -16.96 19.41
CA GLU A 337 8.93 -15.51 19.27
C GLU A 337 9.55 -15.13 17.92
N LEU A 338 9.04 -14.07 17.30
CA LEU A 338 9.47 -13.54 16.02
C LEU A 338 10.15 -12.19 16.25
N HIS A 339 11.35 -12.04 15.70
CA HIS A 339 12.10 -10.79 15.75
C HIS A 339 12.31 -10.25 14.34
N ALA A 340 12.36 -8.92 14.20
CA ALA A 340 12.65 -8.30 12.91
C ALA A 340 14.02 -8.75 12.39
N HIS A 341 14.09 -9.10 11.10
CA HIS A 341 15.27 -9.62 10.39
C HIS A 341 15.68 -11.07 10.69
N ASP A 342 15.03 -11.78 11.63
CA ASP A 342 15.19 -13.23 11.76
C ASP A 342 14.28 -13.96 10.74
N PRO A 343 14.72 -15.11 10.16
CA PRO A 343 13.88 -15.91 9.28
C PRO A 343 12.64 -16.44 9.99
N VAL A 344 11.47 -16.31 9.38
CA VAL A 344 10.23 -16.90 9.92
C VAL A 344 10.34 -18.43 9.89
N THR A 345 10.10 -19.05 11.04
CA THR A 345 10.03 -20.51 11.21
C THR A 345 8.78 -20.87 12.02
N ILE A 346 8.41 -22.15 12.06
CA ILE A 346 7.37 -22.62 13.01
C ILE A 346 7.97 -22.96 14.40
N GLY A 347 9.23 -22.57 14.64
CA GLY A 347 9.85 -22.56 15.95
C GLY A 347 10.35 -23.91 16.46
N SER A 348 10.20 -24.14 17.76
CA SER A 348 10.56 -25.38 18.44
C SER A 348 9.35 -25.94 19.21
N PRO A 349 9.31 -27.25 19.55
CA PRO A 349 8.16 -27.85 20.18
C PRO A 349 7.85 -27.23 21.54
N LEU A 350 6.56 -27.06 21.84
CA LEU A 350 6.10 -26.63 23.15
C LEU A 350 6.54 -27.61 24.25
N PRO A 351 6.57 -27.21 25.53
CA PRO A 351 6.91 -28.11 26.63
C PRO A 351 6.18 -29.46 26.61
N ASN A 352 6.95 -30.54 26.80
CA ASN A 352 6.55 -31.95 26.63
C ASN A 352 6.09 -32.39 25.21
N TYR A 353 6.07 -31.53 24.20
CA TYR A 353 5.90 -31.97 22.81
C TYR A 353 7.25 -32.42 22.20
N GLY A 354 7.18 -33.17 21.11
CA GLY A 354 8.30 -33.53 20.26
C GLY A 354 7.92 -33.51 18.79
N MET A 355 8.88 -33.19 17.94
CA MET A 355 8.75 -33.16 16.48
C MET A 355 9.88 -33.96 15.82
N LEU A 356 9.53 -34.63 14.73
CA LEU A 356 10.45 -35.43 13.93
C LEU A 356 10.03 -35.39 12.46
N VAL A 357 10.98 -35.60 11.55
CA VAL A 357 10.73 -35.59 10.10
C VAL A 357 10.92 -37.00 9.57
N LEU A 358 9.91 -37.51 8.86
CA LEU A 358 9.93 -38.83 8.23
C LEU A 358 10.20 -38.73 6.73
N ASP A 359 10.87 -39.74 6.18
CA ASP A 359 10.90 -39.93 4.74
C ASP A 359 9.49 -40.17 4.17
N THR A 360 9.26 -39.66 2.96
CA THR A 360 8.01 -39.78 2.21
C THR A 360 8.04 -40.86 1.13
N GLU A 361 9.22 -41.38 0.75
CA GLU A 361 9.37 -42.42 -0.27
C GLU A 361 9.43 -43.84 0.32
N SER A 362 9.94 -43.99 1.55
CA SER A 362 9.95 -45.25 2.30
C SER A 362 8.54 -45.72 2.70
N ALA A 363 8.33 -47.05 2.64
CA ALA A 363 7.17 -47.72 3.20
C ALA A 363 7.32 -48.03 4.71
N GLU A 364 8.53 -47.89 5.26
CA GLU A 364 8.83 -48.02 6.68
C GLU A 364 9.05 -46.64 7.32
N LEU A 365 8.87 -46.53 8.64
CA LEU A 365 9.00 -45.25 9.35
C LEU A 365 10.49 -44.86 9.51
N THR A 366 11.06 -44.27 8.47
CA THR A 366 12.47 -43.83 8.41
C THR A 366 12.59 -42.36 8.80
N LEU A 367 13.46 -42.06 9.78
CA LEU A 367 13.79 -40.67 10.18
C LEU A 367 14.75 -40.02 9.18
N GLN A 368 14.46 -38.78 8.80
CA GLN A 368 15.39 -37.92 8.05
C GLN A 368 16.46 -37.32 8.99
N GLN A 369 17.59 -36.88 8.42
CA GLN A 369 18.61 -36.13 9.17
C GLN A 369 18.24 -34.64 9.28
N ARG A 370 18.96 -33.90 10.12
CA ARG A 370 18.77 -32.44 10.20
C ARG A 370 19.22 -31.77 8.91
N GLY A 371 18.40 -30.85 8.40
CA GLY A 371 18.54 -30.20 7.10
C GLY A 371 17.73 -30.85 5.98
N ASP A 372 17.50 -32.17 6.04
CA ASP A 372 16.74 -32.92 5.03
C ASP A 372 15.23 -32.64 5.13
N VAL A 373 14.53 -32.82 4.01
CA VAL A 373 13.10 -32.54 3.86
C VAL A 373 12.29 -33.83 3.90
N GLY A 374 11.16 -33.81 4.60
CA GLY A 374 10.22 -34.92 4.67
C GLY A 374 8.90 -34.52 5.33
N GLU A 375 8.07 -35.50 5.71
CA GLU A 375 6.80 -35.23 6.40
C GLU A 375 7.04 -34.93 7.89
N LEU A 376 6.50 -33.81 8.36
CA LEU A 376 6.51 -33.46 9.78
C LEU A 376 5.57 -34.36 10.58
N CYS A 377 6.07 -34.89 11.69
CA CYS A 377 5.31 -35.70 12.63
C CYS A 377 5.44 -35.14 14.05
N ILE A 378 4.35 -35.22 14.82
CA ILE A 378 4.23 -34.64 16.16
C ILE A 378 3.98 -35.75 17.18
N THR A 379 4.63 -35.68 18.35
CA THR A 379 4.43 -36.62 19.47
C THR A 379 4.39 -35.88 20.80
N GLY A 380 3.76 -36.45 21.82
CA GLY A 380 3.59 -35.84 23.14
C GLY A 380 2.15 -35.94 23.65
N PRO A 381 1.89 -35.45 24.88
CA PRO A 381 0.59 -35.58 25.55
C PRO A 381 -0.57 -34.83 24.87
N GLY A 382 -0.28 -33.88 23.96
CA GLY A 382 -1.28 -33.20 23.14
C GLY A 382 -1.80 -33.98 21.93
N VAL A 383 -1.23 -35.15 21.59
CA VAL A 383 -1.70 -35.95 20.44
C VAL A 383 -3.10 -36.50 20.71
N GLY A 384 -4.06 -36.07 19.88
CA GLY A 384 -5.50 -36.34 20.01
C GLY A 384 -5.88 -37.82 20.06
N LEU A 385 -7.09 -38.12 20.52
CA LEU A 385 -7.57 -39.51 20.67
C LEU A 385 -7.61 -40.22 19.32
N GLY A 386 -8.21 -39.58 18.31
CA GLY A 386 -8.28 -40.06 16.94
C GLY A 386 -9.28 -39.27 16.11
N TYR A 387 -9.77 -39.89 15.03
CA TYR A 387 -10.91 -39.40 14.28
C TYR A 387 -12.19 -40.16 14.67
N LEU A 388 -13.21 -39.40 15.06
CA LEU A 388 -14.52 -39.89 15.47
C LEU A 388 -15.14 -40.78 14.38
N GLY A 389 -15.63 -41.96 14.75
CA GLY A 389 -16.22 -42.94 13.83
C GLY A 389 -15.27 -43.55 12.79
N ARG A 390 -14.00 -43.15 12.74
CA ARG A 390 -13.04 -43.44 11.65
C ARG A 390 -11.77 -44.13 12.13
N PRO A 391 -11.85 -45.40 12.57
CA PRO A 391 -10.69 -46.18 13.03
C PRO A 391 -9.70 -46.46 11.88
N ASP A 392 -10.17 -46.47 10.64
CA ASP A 392 -9.37 -46.58 9.42
C ASP A 392 -8.38 -45.41 9.29
N LEU A 393 -8.90 -44.18 9.28
CA LEU A 393 -8.11 -42.96 9.15
C LEU A 393 -7.28 -42.69 10.42
N THR A 394 -7.79 -43.13 11.57
CA THR A 394 -7.06 -43.05 12.85
C THR A 394 -5.81 -43.93 12.81
N ALA A 395 -5.93 -45.19 12.36
CA ALA A 395 -4.79 -46.09 12.23
C ALA A 395 -3.78 -45.66 11.16
N GLU A 396 -4.20 -44.90 10.14
CA GLU A 396 -3.30 -44.33 9.13
C GLU A 396 -2.46 -43.17 9.69
N LYS A 397 -3.06 -42.27 10.48
CA LYS A 397 -2.42 -41.01 10.90
C LYS A 397 -1.85 -41.00 12.32
N PHE A 398 -2.43 -41.76 13.26
CA PHE A 398 -2.03 -41.80 14.67
C PHE A 398 -1.25 -43.09 14.98
N LEU A 399 0.02 -43.12 14.58
CA LEU A 399 0.86 -44.31 14.61
C LEU A 399 1.50 -44.56 15.98
N PRO A 400 1.80 -45.82 16.35
CA PRO A 400 2.73 -46.13 17.43
C PRO A 400 4.10 -45.49 17.16
N ASN A 401 4.69 -44.86 18.16
CA ASN A 401 5.99 -44.20 18.03
C ASN A 401 7.13 -45.16 18.48
N PRO A 402 7.95 -45.70 17.56
CA PRO A 402 9.03 -46.62 17.93
C PRO A 402 10.17 -45.95 18.71
N TRP A 403 10.24 -44.61 18.71
CA TRP A 403 11.27 -43.82 19.40
C TRP A 403 10.82 -43.28 20.77
N ALA A 404 9.63 -43.64 21.25
CA ALA A 404 9.09 -43.18 22.54
C ALA A 404 9.87 -43.66 23.77
N GLY A 405 10.69 -44.70 23.63
CA GLY A 405 11.39 -45.35 24.73
C GLY A 405 10.41 -45.87 25.79
N SER A 406 10.59 -45.46 27.04
CA SER A 406 9.68 -45.78 28.15
C SER A 406 8.59 -44.71 28.38
N SER A 407 8.52 -43.65 27.56
CA SER A 407 7.63 -42.52 27.82
C SER A 407 6.21 -42.74 27.29
N ARG A 408 5.28 -43.06 28.21
CA ARG A 408 3.84 -43.23 27.91
C ARG A 408 3.23 -42.06 27.13
N HIS A 409 3.71 -40.84 27.36
CA HIS A 409 3.20 -39.61 26.76
C HIS A 409 3.67 -39.40 25.32
N HIS A 410 4.72 -40.09 24.88
CA HIS A 410 5.20 -40.06 23.50
C HIS A 410 4.90 -41.36 22.74
N ALA A 411 4.15 -42.30 23.32
CA ALA A 411 3.90 -43.63 22.76
C ALA A 411 3.16 -43.64 21.40
N ARG A 412 2.56 -42.51 21.00
CA ARG A 412 2.00 -42.28 19.66
C ARG A 412 2.65 -41.06 19.00
N LEU A 413 2.63 -41.04 17.67
CA LEU A 413 2.91 -39.88 16.85
C LEU A 413 1.75 -39.62 15.87
N TYR A 414 1.58 -38.37 15.46
CA TYR A 414 0.63 -37.95 14.44
C TYR A 414 1.36 -37.49 13.17
N ARG A 415 0.94 -38.01 12.01
CA ARG A 415 1.42 -37.64 10.66
C ARG A 415 0.63 -36.45 10.11
N THR A 416 1.30 -35.33 9.84
CA THR A 416 0.62 -34.04 9.55
C THR A 416 0.26 -33.81 8.07
N GLY A 417 0.95 -34.46 7.14
CA GLY A 417 0.96 -34.12 5.71
C GLY A 417 1.65 -32.79 5.37
N ASP A 418 2.18 -32.05 6.34
CA ASP A 418 3.02 -30.88 6.09
C ASP A 418 4.46 -31.34 5.79
N LEU A 419 5.08 -30.75 4.77
CA LEU A 419 6.50 -30.93 4.46
C LEU A 419 7.32 -29.97 5.32
N ALA A 420 8.38 -30.47 5.95
CA ALA A 420 9.26 -29.67 6.80
C ALA A 420 10.71 -30.16 6.78
N ARG A 421 11.59 -29.36 7.37
CA ARG A 421 12.95 -29.74 7.78
C ARG A 421 13.27 -29.15 9.15
N ILE A 422 14.12 -29.84 9.92
CA ILE A 422 14.68 -29.33 11.18
C ILE A 422 16.06 -28.76 10.87
N ASP A 423 16.30 -27.48 11.14
CA ASP A 423 17.61 -26.85 10.86
C ASP A 423 18.67 -27.23 11.91
N ALA A 424 19.93 -26.90 11.64
CA ALA A 424 21.05 -27.20 12.54
C ALA A 424 20.92 -26.53 13.92
N GLY A 425 20.18 -25.41 14.02
CA GLY A 425 19.86 -24.74 15.28
C GLY A 425 18.70 -25.38 16.05
N GLY A 426 18.04 -26.40 15.48
CA GLY A 426 16.86 -27.03 16.08
C GLY A 426 15.57 -26.25 15.90
N ARG A 427 15.45 -25.43 14.85
CA ARG A 427 14.18 -24.78 14.45
C ARG A 427 13.53 -25.54 13.32
N VAL A 428 12.21 -25.73 13.39
CA VAL A 428 11.44 -26.42 12.36
C VAL A 428 10.99 -25.42 11.30
N GLN A 429 11.30 -25.69 10.04
CA GLN A 429 10.91 -24.88 8.88
C GLN A 429 9.83 -25.65 8.11
N CYS A 430 8.60 -25.13 8.09
CA CYS A 430 7.53 -25.65 7.25
C CYS A 430 7.74 -25.18 5.80
N LEU A 431 7.51 -26.08 4.84
CA LEU A 431 7.81 -25.89 3.41
C LEU A 431 6.58 -26.05 2.50
N GLY A 432 5.40 -26.31 3.08
CA GLY A 432 4.14 -26.56 2.37
C GLY A 432 3.50 -27.89 2.76
N ARG A 433 2.67 -28.45 1.87
CA ARG A 433 2.01 -29.76 2.05
C ARG A 433 2.38 -30.74 0.96
N SER A 434 2.23 -32.04 1.26
CA SER A 434 2.41 -33.14 0.29
C SER A 434 1.11 -33.57 -0.40
N ASP A 435 -0.04 -33.05 0.03
CA ASP A 435 -1.39 -33.40 -0.46
C ASP A 435 -2.12 -32.19 -1.09
N ASP A 436 -3.34 -32.42 -1.61
CA ASP A 436 -4.17 -31.41 -2.28
C ASP A 436 -4.89 -30.44 -1.30
N GLN A 437 -4.60 -30.52 0.00
CA GLN A 437 -5.27 -29.72 1.03
C GLN A 437 -4.82 -28.26 1.00
N VAL A 438 -5.77 -27.34 1.13
CA VAL A 438 -5.50 -25.90 1.18
C VAL A 438 -5.97 -25.30 2.51
N LYS A 439 -5.45 -24.11 2.84
CA LYS A 439 -5.97 -23.26 3.90
C LYS A 439 -6.58 -22.01 3.26
N ILE A 440 -7.76 -21.62 3.73
CA ILE A 440 -8.50 -20.45 3.24
C ILE A 440 -8.89 -19.61 4.46
N ARG A 441 -8.16 -18.53 4.73
CA ARG A 441 -8.40 -17.63 5.88
C ARG A 441 -8.30 -18.39 7.21
N GLY A 442 -7.21 -19.14 7.38
CA GLY A 442 -6.98 -20.09 8.47
C GLY A 442 -7.73 -21.42 8.34
N PHE A 443 -8.95 -21.44 7.78
CA PHE A 443 -9.77 -22.65 7.68
C PHE A 443 -9.14 -23.71 6.78
N ARG A 444 -9.08 -24.95 7.30
CA ARG A 444 -8.55 -26.13 6.61
C ARG A 444 -9.61 -26.69 5.64
N VAL A 445 -9.26 -26.83 4.35
CA VAL A 445 -10.17 -27.24 3.28
C VAL A 445 -9.57 -28.36 2.43
N GLU A 446 -10.23 -29.52 2.45
CA GLU A 446 -10.05 -30.63 1.53
C GLU A 446 -10.81 -30.34 0.22
N LEU A 447 -10.08 -30.11 -0.88
CA LEU A 447 -10.70 -29.87 -2.19
C LEU A 447 -11.58 -31.05 -2.64
N GLY A 448 -11.21 -32.27 -2.23
CA GLY A 448 -11.97 -33.50 -2.45
C GLY A 448 -13.37 -33.52 -1.83
N GLU A 449 -13.64 -32.76 -0.75
CA GLU A 449 -15.00 -32.67 -0.20
C GLU A 449 -15.95 -31.95 -1.18
N ILE A 450 -15.43 -30.89 -1.80
CA ILE A 450 -16.17 -30.07 -2.78
C ILE A 450 -16.34 -30.87 -4.09
N GLU A 451 -15.27 -31.54 -4.56
CA GLU A 451 -15.32 -32.44 -5.72
C GLU A 451 -16.35 -33.56 -5.53
N ALA A 452 -16.44 -34.16 -4.33
CA ALA A 452 -17.38 -35.24 -4.04
C ALA A 452 -18.85 -34.79 -4.00
N VAL A 453 -19.16 -33.58 -3.50
CA VAL A 453 -20.54 -33.05 -3.54
C VAL A 453 -20.92 -32.60 -4.96
N LEU A 454 -19.96 -32.09 -5.75
CA LEU A 454 -20.17 -31.80 -7.17
C LEU A 454 -20.49 -33.05 -7.99
N LEU A 455 -19.78 -34.16 -7.76
CA LEU A 455 -19.99 -35.44 -8.45
C LEU A 455 -21.32 -36.14 -8.08
N GLN A 456 -22.05 -35.65 -7.07
CA GLN A 456 -23.40 -36.12 -6.73
C GLN A 456 -24.50 -35.38 -7.51
N GLN A 457 -24.16 -34.33 -8.27
CA GLN A 457 -25.14 -33.51 -8.99
C GLN A 457 -25.41 -34.08 -10.40
N ALA A 458 -26.69 -34.17 -10.75
CA ALA A 458 -27.13 -34.72 -12.04
C ALA A 458 -26.50 -33.96 -13.22
N GLY A 459 -25.90 -34.69 -14.18
CA GLY A 459 -25.22 -34.12 -15.33
C GLY A 459 -23.73 -33.80 -15.13
N VAL A 460 -23.16 -33.94 -13.92
CA VAL A 460 -21.71 -33.73 -13.67
C VAL A 460 -20.94 -35.03 -13.90
N GLY A 461 -20.27 -35.16 -15.05
CA GLY A 461 -19.52 -36.37 -15.42
C GLY A 461 -18.10 -36.44 -14.82
N THR A 462 -17.44 -35.30 -14.58
CA THR A 462 -16.18 -35.22 -13.82
C THR A 462 -16.03 -33.82 -13.22
N ALA A 463 -15.54 -33.72 -11.99
CA ALA A 463 -15.22 -32.46 -11.31
C ALA A 463 -13.77 -32.44 -10.83
N ALA A 464 -13.18 -31.25 -10.80
CA ALA A 464 -11.90 -30.98 -10.14
C ALA A 464 -11.93 -29.56 -9.56
N VAL A 465 -11.47 -29.37 -8.33
CA VAL A 465 -11.44 -28.04 -7.68
C VAL A 465 -9.99 -27.63 -7.44
N VAL A 466 -9.70 -26.34 -7.63
CA VAL A 466 -8.40 -25.73 -7.29
C VAL A 466 -8.59 -24.40 -6.58
N LEU A 467 -7.69 -24.09 -5.65
CA LEU A 467 -7.47 -22.72 -5.18
C LEU A 467 -6.55 -21.99 -6.18
N ARG A 468 -6.95 -20.80 -6.63
CA ARG A 468 -6.21 -19.95 -7.57
C ARG A 468 -6.34 -18.47 -7.21
N LYS A 469 -5.36 -17.65 -7.59
CA LYS A 469 -5.26 -16.23 -7.23
C LYS A 469 -5.47 -15.29 -8.44
N GLU A 470 -6.72 -14.86 -8.67
CA GLU A 470 -7.08 -13.89 -9.72
C GLU A 470 -7.17 -12.47 -9.13
N ASP A 471 -6.60 -11.45 -9.79
CA ASP A 471 -6.56 -10.05 -9.31
C ASP A 471 -6.15 -9.90 -7.83
N GLY A 472 -5.21 -10.74 -7.41
CA GLY A 472 -4.71 -10.80 -6.04
C GLY A 472 -5.71 -11.37 -5.02
N ILE A 473 -6.80 -12.00 -5.45
CA ILE A 473 -7.82 -12.67 -4.63
C ILE A 473 -7.67 -14.19 -4.77
N GLU A 474 -7.50 -14.91 -3.66
CA GLU A 474 -7.59 -16.37 -3.67
C GLU A 474 -9.06 -16.82 -3.70
N GLN A 475 -9.40 -17.62 -4.72
CA GLN A 475 -10.74 -18.11 -5.01
C GLN A 475 -10.70 -19.62 -5.29
N LEU A 476 -11.73 -20.34 -4.86
CA LEU A 476 -11.98 -21.72 -5.27
C LEU A 476 -12.63 -21.73 -6.66
N ILE A 477 -12.06 -22.50 -7.58
CA ILE A 477 -12.55 -22.67 -8.95
C ILE A 477 -12.85 -24.15 -9.17
N ALA A 478 -14.08 -24.46 -9.59
CA ALA A 478 -14.50 -25.79 -9.97
C ALA A 478 -14.45 -25.94 -11.50
N PHE A 479 -13.60 -26.83 -11.98
CA PHE A 479 -13.58 -27.29 -13.37
C PHE A 479 -14.48 -28.52 -13.52
N LEU A 480 -15.35 -28.50 -14.51
CA LEU A 480 -16.41 -29.49 -14.70
C LEU A 480 -16.44 -30.02 -16.13
N VAL A 481 -16.59 -31.33 -16.30
CA VAL A 481 -16.95 -31.95 -17.58
C VAL A 481 -18.39 -32.45 -17.47
N PRO A 482 -19.33 -31.97 -18.30
CA PRO A 482 -20.71 -32.45 -18.29
C PRO A 482 -20.85 -33.87 -18.85
N GLU A 483 -21.87 -34.59 -18.41
CA GLU A 483 -22.35 -35.80 -19.09
C GLU A 483 -22.86 -35.45 -20.50
N ALA A 484 -22.81 -36.42 -21.42
CA ALA A 484 -23.10 -36.18 -22.84
C ALA A 484 -24.53 -35.68 -23.08
N GLY A 485 -24.67 -34.38 -23.37
CA GLY A 485 -25.95 -33.70 -23.60
C GLY A 485 -26.55 -33.01 -22.37
N ALA A 486 -25.90 -33.08 -21.20
CA ALA A 486 -26.33 -32.36 -20.01
C ALA A 486 -26.00 -30.86 -20.12
N GLN A 487 -26.90 -30.00 -19.60
CA GLN A 487 -26.63 -28.58 -19.37
C GLN A 487 -26.54 -28.32 -17.86
N ILE A 488 -25.35 -27.98 -17.39
CA ILE A 488 -25.08 -27.63 -15.99
C ILE A 488 -25.18 -26.12 -15.81
N SER A 489 -25.89 -25.66 -14.78
CA SER A 489 -25.88 -24.24 -14.36
C SER A 489 -25.05 -24.08 -13.10
N GLY A 490 -24.02 -23.23 -13.15
CA GLY A 490 -23.18 -22.90 -12.00
C GLY A 490 -23.97 -22.27 -10.84
N ALA A 491 -25.07 -21.56 -11.12
CA ALA A 491 -25.95 -21.02 -10.08
C ALA A 491 -26.72 -22.12 -9.33
N ILE A 492 -27.15 -23.18 -10.02
CA ILE A 492 -27.80 -24.34 -9.38
C ILE A 492 -26.78 -25.10 -8.52
N LEU A 493 -25.57 -25.32 -9.04
CA LEU A 493 -24.49 -25.94 -8.27
C LEU A 493 -24.13 -25.12 -7.02
N ARG A 494 -24.01 -23.79 -7.14
CA ARG A 494 -23.77 -22.89 -6.00
C ARG A 494 -24.84 -23.06 -4.91
N GLY A 495 -26.11 -23.07 -5.30
CA GLY A 495 -27.23 -23.25 -4.36
C GLY A 495 -27.18 -24.58 -3.61
N VAL A 496 -26.95 -25.69 -4.31
CA VAL A 496 -26.85 -27.02 -3.65
C VAL A 496 -25.59 -27.12 -2.78
N LEU A 497 -24.45 -26.61 -3.25
CA LEU A 497 -23.21 -26.59 -2.45
C LEU A 497 -23.36 -25.74 -1.18
N GLY A 498 -24.06 -24.61 -1.25
CA GLY A 498 -24.33 -23.73 -0.10
C GLY A 498 -25.26 -24.33 0.97
N ALA A 499 -26.06 -25.35 0.62
CA ALA A 499 -26.86 -26.09 1.59
C ALA A 499 -26.04 -27.14 2.37
N CYS A 500 -25.04 -27.76 1.72
CA CYS A 500 -24.29 -28.90 2.28
C CYS A 500 -22.89 -28.54 2.84
N LEU A 501 -22.28 -27.47 2.34
CA LEU A 501 -20.92 -27.04 2.67
C LEU A 501 -20.90 -25.72 3.45
N LEU A 502 -19.78 -25.44 4.11
CA LEU A 502 -19.56 -24.15 4.76
C LEU A 502 -19.33 -23.06 3.68
N PRO A 503 -19.74 -21.80 3.91
CA PRO A 503 -19.71 -20.75 2.87
C PRO A 503 -18.33 -20.54 2.21
N TYR A 504 -17.23 -20.71 2.95
CA TYR A 504 -15.86 -20.58 2.44
C TYR A 504 -15.38 -21.77 1.58
N MET A 505 -16.15 -22.85 1.48
CA MET A 505 -15.88 -24.03 0.65
C MET A 505 -16.63 -24.01 -0.69
N VAL A 506 -17.56 -23.07 -0.90
CA VAL A 506 -18.32 -22.97 -2.14
C VAL A 506 -17.46 -22.30 -3.23
N PRO A 507 -17.24 -22.91 -4.41
CA PRO A 507 -16.44 -22.33 -5.49
C PRO A 507 -17.01 -21.01 -6.00
N GLY A 508 -16.17 -19.99 -6.16
CA GLY A 508 -16.57 -18.71 -6.74
C GLY A 508 -16.90 -18.83 -8.23
N HIS A 509 -16.09 -19.59 -8.96
CA HIS A 509 -16.21 -19.79 -10.42
C HIS A 509 -16.43 -21.26 -10.80
N PHE A 510 -17.18 -21.49 -11.87
CA PHE A 510 -17.49 -22.81 -12.44
C PHE A 510 -17.10 -22.82 -13.93
N GLU A 511 -15.99 -23.45 -14.27
CA GLU A 511 -15.43 -23.50 -15.62
C GLU A 511 -15.80 -24.83 -16.31
N MET A 512 -16.36 -24.77 -17.51
CA MET A 512 -16.81 -25.95 -18.26
C MET A 512 -15.74 -26.41 -19.26
N LEU A 513 -15.28 -27.64 -19.12
CA LEU A 513 -14.27 -28.26 -19.98
C LEU A 513 -14.89 -29.34 -20.88
N ALA A 514 -14.34 -29.49 -22.10
CA ALA A 514 -14.69 -30.59 -22.99
C ALA A 514 -14.10 -31.93 -22.53
N GLU A 515 -12.92 -31.91 -21.90
CA GLU A 515 -12.25 -33.05 -21.28
C GLU A 515 -11.41 -32.57 -20.08
N MET A 516 -11.28 -33.41 -19.05
CA MET A 516 -10.48 -33.10 -17.86
C MET A 516 -9.00 -33.44 -18.10
N PRO A 517 -8.05 -32.50 -17.96
CA PRO A 517 -6.62 -32.76 -18.12
C PRO A 517 -6.12 -33.86 -17.17
N ARG A 518 -5.29 -34.78 -17.69
CA ARG A 518 -4.74 -35.91 -16.93
C ARG A 518 -3.24 -36.08 -17.14
N LEU A 519 -2.57 -36.49 -16.07
CA LEU A 519 -1.20 -36.96 -16.09
C LEU A 519 -1.10 -38.34 -16.78
N LEU A 520 0.10 -38.75 -17.17
CA LEU A 520 0.38 -40.09 -17.71
C LEU A 520 -0.02 -41.25 -16.75
N SER A 521 -0.25 -40.95 -15.47
CA SER A 521 -0.76 -41.87 -14.44
C SER A 521 -2.30 -41.94 -14.37
N GLY A 522 -3.03 -41.25 -15.26
CA GLY A 522 -4.50 -41.18 -15.29
C GLY A 522 -5.13 -40.25 -14.24
N LYS A 523 -4.36 -39.82 -13.23
CA LYS A 523 -4.75 -38.78 -12.26
C LYS A 523 -4.98 -37.44 -12.95
N ILE A 524 -5.87 -36.61 -12.38
CA ILE A 524 -6.16 -35.26 -12.88
C ILE A 524 -4.92 -34.38 -12.75
N ASP A 525 -4.58 -33.63 -13.80
CA ASP A 525 -3.48 -32.67 -13.77
C ASP A 525 -3.96 -31.31 -13.22
N ARG A 526 -4.00 -31.19 -11.89
CA ARG A 526 -4.33 -29.92 -11.22
C ARG A 526 -3.31 -28.80 -11.48
N LYS A 527 -2.10 -29.10 -11.99
CA LYS A 527 -1.11 -28.08 -12.39
C LYS A 527 -1.47 -27.49 -13.76
N ALA A 528 -1.91 -28.32 -14.70
CA ALA A 528 -2.50 -27.86 -15.96
C ALA A 528 -3.76 -27.03 -15.71
N LEU A 529 -4.70 -27.50 -14.85
CA LEU A 529 -5.91 -26.75 -14.50
C LEU A 529 -5.62 -25.35 -13.93
N LYS A 530 -4.65 -25.23 -13.00
CA LYS A 530 -4.23 -23.92 -12.46
C LYS A 530 -3.70 -22.97 -13.53
N ALA A 531 -3.15 -23.49 -14.64
CA ALA A 531 -2.57 -22.71 -15.73
C ALA A 531 -3.52 -22.44 -16.93
N LEU A 532 -4.72 -23.04 -16.97
CA LEU A 532 -5.71 -22.75 -18.02
C LEU A 532 -6.23 -21.31 -17.91
N SER A 533 -6.33 -20.59 -19.03
CA SER A 533 -7.13 -19.35 -19.05
C SER A 533 -8.60 -19.71 -18.79
N LEU A 534 -9.22 -19.02 -17.84
CA LEU A 534 -10.67 -19.11 -17.60
C LEU A 534 -11.41 -18.49 -18.80
N ALA A 535 -12.64 -18.95 -19.07
CA ALA A 535 -13.49 -18.29 -20.07
C ALA A 535 -13.68 -16.82 -19.67
N ALA A 536 -13.46 -15.90 -20.62
CA ALA A 536 -13.66 -14.48 -20.38
C ALA A 536 -15.14 -14.21 -20.08
N ALA A 537 -15.45 -13.92 -18.82
CA ALA A 537 -16.78 -13.50 -18.41
C ALA A 537 -17.20 -12.28 -19.24
N GLY A 538 -18.29 -12.41 -19.99
CA GLY A 538 -18.93 -11.27 -20.62
C GLY A 538 -19.30 -10.24 -19.56
N VAL A 539 -19.03 -8.96 -19.84
CA VAL A 539 -19.34 -7.85 -18.90
C VAL A 539 -20.84 -7.86 -18.53
N ASP A 540 -21.68 -8.29 -19.49
CA ASP A 540 -23.08 -8.65 -19.29
C ASP A 540 -23.24 -10.17 -19.17
N ALA A 541 -23.23 -10.72 -17.95
CA ALA A 541 -23.68 -12.08 -17.71
C ALA A 541 -25.19 -12.20 -18.05
N VAL A 542 -25.58 -13.25 -18.77
CA VAL A 542 -26.95 -13.40 -19.27
C VAL A 542 -27.94 -13.53 -18.11
N GLY A 543 -28.74 -12.48 -17.88
CA GLY A 543 -29.68 -12.39 -16.77
C GLY A 543 -29.22 -11.56 -15.57
N SER A 544 -28.17 -10.75 -15.71
CA SER A 544 -27.94 -9.56 -14.87
C SER A 544 -29.03 -8.51 -15.08
N ASP A 545 -29.28 -7.73 -14.04
CA ASP A 545 -30.02 -6.46 -14.10
C ASP A 545 -29.21 -5.37 -14.80
N THR A 546 -29.87 -4.45 -15.49
CA THR A 546 -29.25 -3.17 -15.90
C THR A 546 -29.25 -2.20 -14.71
N PRO A 547 -28.11 -1.58 -14.33
CA PRO A 547 -28.07 -0.61 -13.25
C PRO A 547 -28.91 0.63 -13.57
N GLN A 548 -29.70 1.11 -12.61
CA GLN A 548 -30.63 2.24 -12.77
C GLN A 548 -30.22 3.51 -12.03
N THR A 549 -29.21 3.43 -11.16
CA THR A 549 -28.74 4.55 -10.33
C THR A 549 -27.20 4.60 -10.35
N PRO A 550 -26.56 5.76 -10.09
CA PRO A 550 -25.09 5.84 -10.00
C PRO A 550 -24.48 4.94 -8.90
N ALA A 551 -25.27 4.58 -7.88
CA ALA A 551 -24.88 3.62 -6.86
C ALA A 551 -24.92 2.18 -7.39
N GLU A 552 -25.96 1.82 -8.16
CA GLU A 552 -25.98 0.54 -8.88
C GLU A 552 -24.85 0.47 -9.93
N GLU A 553 -24.58 1.53 -10.69
CA GLU A 553 -23.49 1.55 -11.68
C GLU A 553 -22.13 1.22 -11.04
N ALA A 554 -21.79 1.89 -9.94
CA ALA A 554 -20.54 1.64 -9.21
C ALA A 554 -20.53 0.28 -8.51
N LEU A 555 -21.64 -0.12 -7.88
CA LEU A 555 -21.78 -1.40 -7.19
C LEU A 555 -21.64 -2.57 -8.16
N PHE A 556 -22.36 -2.56 -9.28
CA PHE A 556 -22.31 -3.60 -10.31
C PHE A 556 -20.91 -3.65 -10.95
N ALA A 557 -20.28 -2.51 -11.23
CA ALA A 557 -18.93 -2.46 -11.80
C ALA A 557 -17.81 -3.02 -10.89
N VAL A 558 -18.03 -3.07 -9.56
CA VAL A 558 -17.14 -3.78 -8.63
C VAL A 558 -17.56 -5.24 -8.48
N LEU A 559 -18.86 -5.53 -8.35
CA LEU A 559 -19.38 -6.89 -8.23
C LEU A 559 -19.01 -7.77 -9.43
N SER A 560 -19.04 -7.26 -10.66
CA SER A 560 -18.62 -8.02 -11.87
C SER A 560 -17.15 -8.43 -11.85
N LYS A 561 -16.31 -7.78 -11.02
CA LYS A 561 -14.89 -8.14 -10.82
C LYS A 561 -14.68 -9.11 -9.67
N LEU A 562 -15.49 -8.99 -8.60
CA LEU A 562 -15.46 -9.91 -7.46
C LEU A 562 -16.14 -11.25 -7.78
N PHE A 563 -17.12 -11.24 -8.69
CA PHE A 563 -17.96 -12.37 -9.06
C PHE A 563 -18.05 -12.54 -10.59
N PRO A 564 -16.92 -12.78 -11.29
CA PRO A 564 -16.90 -12.87 -12.75
C PRO A 564 -17.86 -13.96 -13.25
N GLY A 565 -18.62 -13.62 -14.30
CA GLY A 565 -19.54 -14.54 -14.98
C GLY A 565 -20.87 -14.78 -14.25
N GLN A 566 -21.09 -14.21 -13.07
CA GLN A 566 -22.34 -14.34 -12.33
C GLN A 566 -23.37 -13.27 -12.73
N PRO A 567 -24.67 -13.61 -12.85
CA PRO A 567 -25.72 -12.63 -13.09
C PRO A 567 -25.96 -11.79 -11.83
N ILE A 568 -25.69 -10.48 -11.89
CA ILE A 568 -25.90 -9.55 -10.77
C ILE A 568 -27.32 -9.01 -10.85
N ARG A 569 -28.12 -9.22 -9.80
CA ARG A 569 -29.50 -8.75 -9.71
C ARG A 569 -29.74 -7.99 -8.43
N ARG A 570 -30.72 -7.07 -8.42
CA ARG A 570 -31.02 -6.24 -7.23
C ARG A 570 -31.64 -7.05 -6.08
N ASP A 571 -32.29 -8.17 -6.36
CA ASP A 571 -32.88 -9.08 -5.37
C ASP A 571 -31.87 -10.07 -4.75
N ALA A 572 -30.75 -10.35 -5.43
CA ALA A 572 -29.73 -11.29 -4.97
C ALA A 572 -29.02 -10.85 -3.67
N ASP A 573 -28.79 -11.78 -2.76
CA ASP A 573 -28.01 -11.62 -1.53
C ASP A 573 -26.50 -11.73 -1.79
N PHE A 574 -25.75 -10.74 -1.31
CA PHE A 574 -24.29 -10.66 -1.48
C PHE A 574 -23.56 -11.89 -0.94
N PHE A 575 -24.03 -12.49 0.15
CA PHE A 575 -23.37 -13.59 0.84
C PHE A 575 -23.82 -14.95 0.30
N SER A 576 -25.13 -15.20 0.20
CA SER A 576 -25.65 -16.51 -0.20
C SER A 576 -25.76 -16.72 -1.72
N ASP A 577 -26.20 -15.72 -2.48
CA ASP A 577 -26.45 -15.91 -3.92
C ASP A 577 -25.20 -15.67 -4.76
N LEU A 578 -24.36 -14.71 -4.39
CA LEU A 578 -23.08 -14.45 -5.07
C LEU A 578 -21.90 -15.24 -4.48
N GLY A 579 -21.99 -15.67 -3.21
CA GLY A 579 -20.90 -16.33 -2.47
C GLY A 579 -19.94 -15.36 -1.75
N GLY A 580 -20.39 -14.14 -1.45
CA GLY A 580 -19.61 -13.12 -0.75
C GLY A 580 -19.36 -13.40 0.73
N HIS A 581 -18.39 -12.70 1.30
CA HIS A 581 -17.90 -12.88 2.67
C HIS A 581 -17.12 -11.64 3.13
N SER A 582 -16.68 -11.59 4.40
CA SER A 582 -15.99 -10.45 5.03
C SER A 582 -14.91 -9.81 4.15
N LEU A 583 -13.92 -10.57 3.67
CA LEU A 583 -12.86 -10.05 2.79
C LEU A 583 -13.38 -9.46 1.46
N PHE A 584 -14.45 -10.01 0.88
CA PHE A 584 -15.06 -9.42 -0.32
C PHE A 584 -15.90 -8.18 0.03
N ALA A 585 -16.55 -8.14 1.20
CA ALA A 585 -17.25 -6.95 1.67
C ALA A 585 -16.26 -5.80 1.95
N ALA A 586 -15.10 -6.09 2.55
CA ALA A 586 -14.00 -5.15 2.74
C ALA A 586 -13.43 -4.66 1.40
N ARG A 587 -13.14 -5.56 0.45
CA ARG A 587 -12.71 -5.14 -0.90
C ARG A 587 -13.78 -4.37 -1.67
N LEU A 588 -15.06 -4.69 -1.48
CA LEU A 588 -16.19 -3.98 -2.10
C LEU A 588 -16.27 -2.55 -1.56
N ALA A 589 -16.28 -2.38 -0.23
CA ALA A 589 -16.27 -1.06 0.40
C ALA A 589 -15.03 -0.25 -0.04
N SER A 590 -13.83 -0.81 0.09
CA SER A 590 -12.58 -0.18 -0.33
C SER A 590 -12.59 0.25 -1.81
N SER A 591 -13.07 -0.63 -2.71
CA SER A 591 -13.19 -0.32 -4.15
C SER A 591 -14.22 0.79 -4.42
N LEU A 592 -15.38 0.76 -3.74
CA LEU A 592 -16.40 1.80 -3.88
C LEU A 592 -15.89 3.16 -3.42
N ARG A 593 -15.15 3.23 -2.30
CA ARG A 593 -14.55 4.47 -1.78
C ARG A 593 -13.56 5.14 -2.72
N THR A 594 -13.01 4.42 -3.72
CA THR A 594 -12.18 5.06 -4.77
C THR A 594 -12.96 6.09 -5.59
N HIS A 595 -14.29 5.98 -5.62
CA HIS A 595 -15.19 7.03 -6.09
C HIS A 595 -15.58 7.95 -4.92
N PRO A 596 -15.30 9.27 -4.98
CA PRO A 596 -15.57 10.20 -3.87
C PRO A 596 -17.03 10.26 -3.41
N CYS A 597 -17.98 9.90 -4.27
CA CYS A 597 -19.41 9.81 -3.94
C CYS A 597 -19.77 8.67 -2.98
N PHE A 598 -18.86 7.71 -2.77
CA PHE A 598 -19.05 6.52 -1.92
C PHE A 598 -17.92 6.37 -0.89
N ALA A 599 -17.19 7.45 -0.60
CA ALA A 599 -16.11 7.48 0.39
C ALA A 599 -16.56 7.14 1.82
N HIS A 600 -17.85 7.27 2.11
CA HIS A 600 -18.48 6.95 3.41
C HIS A 600 -18.84 5.47 3.59
N VAL A 601 -18.80 4.65 2.54
CA VAL A 601 -19.28 3.26 2.58
C VAL A 601 -18.43 2.42 3.54
N ALA A 602 -19.06 1.74 4.49
CA ALA A 602 -18.42 0.88 5.47
C ALA A 602 -18.84 -0.58 5.29
N VAL A 603 -18.02 -1.51 5.79
CA VAL A 603 -18.27 -2.97 5.67
C VAL A 603 -19.60 -3.35 6.32
N ARG A 604 -19.95 -2.69 7.44
CA ARG A 604 -21.26 -2.82 8.11
C ARG A 604 -22.46 -2.59 7.17
N ASP A 605 -22.36 -1.69 6.20
CA ASP A 605 -23.49 -1.26 5.37
C ASP A 605 -23.91 -2.40 4.42
N ILE A 606 -22.94 -3.21 4.01
CA ILE A 606 -23.11 -4.45 3.24
C ILE A 606 -23.78 -5.53 4.11
N TYR A 607 -23.27 -5.74 5.34
CA TYR A 607 -23.83 -6.71 6.29
C TYR A 607 -25.27 -6.39 6.74
N GLN A 608 -25.61 -5.10 6.88
CA GLN A 608 -26.95 -4.67 7.30
C GLN A 608 -28.00 -4.77 6.19
N ASN A 609 -27.62 -4.58 4.93
CA ASN A 609 -28.58 -4.47 3.82
C ASN A 609 -28.63 -5.71 2.91
N ARG A 610 -27.57 -6.51 2.88
CA ARG A 610 -27.42 -7.86 2.28
C ARG A 610 -27.75 -8.03 0.79
N THR A 611 -28.95 -7.68 0.35
CA THR A 611 -29.36 -7.76 -1.07
C THR A 611 -28.77 -6.59 -1.87
N ILE A 612 -28.30 -6.83 -3.10
CA ILE A 612 -27.56 -5.84 -3.90
C ILE A 612 -28.33 -4.53 -4.10
N GLY A 613 -29.64 -4.59 -4.34
CA GLY A 613 -30.49 -3.40 -4.47
C GLY A 613 -30.53 -2.57 -3.20
N ARG A 614 -30.69 -3.21 -2.03
CA ARG A 614 -30.69 -2.51 -0.74
C ARG A 614 -29.30 -2.02 -0.33
N ILE A 615 -28.23 -2.68 -0.78
CA ILE A 615 -26.86 -2.17 -0.64
C ILE A 615 -26.71 -0.89 -1.48
N ALA A 616 -27.16 -0.88 -2.75
CA ALA A 616 -27.17 0.32 -3.59
C ALA A 616 -28.00 1.45 -2.99
N GLU A 617 -29.19 1.16 -2.45
CA GLU A 617 -30.02 2.11 -1.71
C GLU A 617 -29.27 2.68 -0.49
N ALA A 618 -28.67 1.84 0.36
CA ALA A 618 -28.00 2.28 1.57
C ALA A 618 -26.77 3.16 1.28
N ILE A 619 -25.93 2.78 0.31
CA ILE A 619 -24.77 3.60 -0.07
C ILE A 619 -25.18 4.90 -0.76
N ALA A 620 -26.37 4.97 -1.39
CA ALA A 620 -26.96 6.18 -1.95
C ALA A 620 -27.68 7.07 -0.92
N GLN A 621 -28.31 6.47 0.10
CA GLN A 621 -29.09 7.16 1.15
C GLN A 621 -28.22 7.70 2.31
N ALA A 622 -26.92 7.45 2.30
CA ALA A 622 -25.98 7.92 3.31
C ALA A 622 -25.28 9.28 3.02
N PRO A 623 -25.98 10.40 2.67
CA PRO A 623 -25.40 11.74 2.76
C PRO A 623 -26.03 12.68 3.82
N GLU A 624 -26.91 12.21 4.73
CA GLU A 624 -27.56 13.11 5.73
C GLU A 624 -27.28 12.88 7.23
N GLN A 625 -26.92 11.67 7.72
CA GLN A 625 -26.85 11.42 9.17
C GLN A 625 -25.44 11.37 9.79
N THR A 626 -24.42 10.87 9.09
CA THR A 626 -23.03 10.86 9.63
C THR A 626 -22.37 12.24 9.58
N THR A 627 -22.84 13.13 8.69
CA THR A 627 -22.32 14.48 8.44
C THR A 627 -22.70 15.51 9.50
N ALA A 628 -23.47 15.12 10.52
CA ALA A 628 -23.79 15.93 11.70
C ALA A 628 -22.57 16.20 12.60
N ALA A 629 -21.50 15.43 12.48
CA ALA A 629 -20.18 15.73 13.02
C ALA A 629 -19.18 15.90 11.86
N LEU A 630 -18.64 17.12 11.72
CA LEU A 630 -17.60 17.49 10.75
C LEU A 630 -17.98 17.45 9.25
N SER A 631 -19.15 17.95 8.88
CA SER A 631 -19.26 18.72 7.63
C SER A 631 -20.00 20.04 7.82
N VAL A 632 -19.41 21.14 7.36
CA VAL A 632 -20.13 22.41 7.22
C VAL A 632 -20.83 22.40 5.87
N PRO A 633 -22.13 22.72 5.76
CA PRO A 633 -22.82 22.71 4.46
C PRO A 633 -22.18 23.67 3.46
N VAL A 634 -21.49 23.11 2.45
CA VAL A 634 -20.91 23.89 1.35
C VAL A 634 -22.05 24.49 0.53
N ALA A 635 -22.32 25.77 0.75
CA ALA A 635 -23.33 26.51 0.01
C ALA A 635 -22.98 26.54 -1.49
N ARG A 636 -23.70 25.76 -2.30
CA ARG A 636 -23.48 25.64 -3.74
C ARG A 636 -23.36 27.03 -4.39
N PRO A 637 -22.20 27.40 -4.99
CA PRO A 637 -22.03 28.71 -5.60
C PRO A 637 -23.08 28.97 -6.68
N SER A 638 -23.72 30.13 -6.66
CA SER A 638 -24.85 30.41 -7.55
C SER A 638 -24.45 30.27 -9.02
N ALA A 639 -25.35 29.68 -9.83
CA ALA A 639 -25.09 29.44 -11.25
C ALA A 639 -24.70 30.73 -11.99
N VAL A 640 -25.28 31.87 -11.61
CA VAL A 640 -24.91 33.20 -12.13
C VAL A 640 -23.43 33.50 -11.87
N LYS A 641 -22.93 33.35 -10.62
CA LYS A 641 -21.50 33.60 -10.31
C LYS A 641 -20.57 32.69 -11.12
N ARG A 642 -20.93 31.41 -11.27
CA ARG A 642 -20.20 30.45 -12.11
C ARG A 642 -20.14 30.90 -13.56
N TRP A 643 -21.27 31.24 -14.17
CA TRP A 643 -21.33 31.72 -15.56
C TRP A 643 -20.61 33.06 -15.75
N THR A 644 -20.75 34.03 -14.85
CA THR A 644 -20.04 35.31 -14.96
C THR A 644 -18.53 35.15 -14.79
N CYS A 645 -18.06 34.28 -13.90
CA CYS A 645 -16.64 34.00 -13.74
C CYS A 645 -16.08 33.23 -14.94
N GLY A 646 -16.79 32.20 -15.43
CA GLY A 646 -16.39 31.45 -16.63
C GLY A 646 -16.36 32.32 -17.89
N ALA A 647 -17.33 33.22 -18.07
CA ALA A 647 -17.33 34.20 -19.16
C ALA A 647 -16.17 35.21 -19.04
N ALA A 648 -15.85 35.68 -17.84
CA ALA A 648 -14.70 36.56 -17.61
C ALA A 648 -13.35 35.83 -17.88
N GLN A 649 -13.23 34.56 -17.46
CA GLN A 649 -12.07 33.72 -17.78
C GLN A 649 -11.95 33.50 -19.30
N ALA A 650 -13.05 33.18 -19.98
CA ALA A 650 -13.09 33.01 -21.44
C ALA A 650 -12.75 34.31 -22.19
N ALA A 651 -13.12 35.48 -21.67
CA ALA A 651 -12.74 36.77 -22.24
C ALA A 651 -11.26 37.13 -21.98
N ALA A 652 -10.67 36.67 -20.88
CA ALA A 652 -9.27 36.90 -20.55
C ALA A 652 -8.30 35.93 -21.27
N VAL A 653 -8.73 34.71 -21.58
CA VAL A 653 -7.91 33.67 -22.24
C VAL A 653 -7.29 34.14 -23.58
N PRO A 654 -8.02 34.78 -24.51
CA PRO A 654 -7.42 35.34 -25.73
C PRO A 654 -6.28 36.32 -25.43
N LEU A 655 -6.46 37.27 -24.51
CA LEU A 655 -5.41 38.24 -24.15
C LEU A 655 -4.16 37.55 -23.56
N LEU A 656 -4.35 36.54 -22.71
CA LEU A 656 -3.25 35.74 -22.16
C LEU A 656 -2.51 34.95 -23.26
N ILE A 657 -3.23 34.43 -24.26
CA ILE A 657 -2.66 33.74 -25.41
C ILE A 657 -1.89 34.73 -26.30
N THR A 658 -2.48 35.89 -26.66
CA THR A 658 -1.81 36.93 -27.47
C THR A 658 -0.53 37.41 -26.79
N MET A 659 -0.55 37.64 -25.47
CA MET A 659 0.62 38.05 -24.71
C MET A 659 1.75 36.99 -24.78
N ARG A 660 1.41 35.72 -24.55
CA ARG A 660 2.37 34.60 -24.59
C ARG A 660 2.89 34.30 -26.00
N MET A 661 2.05 34.50 -27.03
CA MET A 661 2.48 34.42 -28.43
C MET A 661 3.40 35.60 -28.80
N GLY A 662 3.14 36.79 -28.27
CA GLY A 662 3.87 38.03 -28.57
C GLY A 662 5.37 37.93 -28.34
N ASN A 663 5.82 37.23 -27.29
CA ASN A 663 7.24 37.04 -26.98
C ASN A 663 8.00 36.30 -28.10
N TRP A 664 7.37 35.35 -28.78
CA TRP A 664 7.93 34.69 -29.98
C TRP A 664 7.61 35.41 -31.28
N LEU A 665 6.40 35.95 -31.41
CA LEU A 665 5.89 36.53 -32.66
C LEU A 665 6.51 37.91 -32.97
N ALA A 666 6.81 38.71 -31.95
CA ALA A 666 7.43 40.03 -32.12
C ALA A 666 8.88 39.96 -32.68
N PRO A 667 9.81 39.16 -32.14
CA PRO A 667 11.14 39.02 -32.74
C PRO A 667 11.09 38.27 -34.08
N PHE A 668 10.14 37.34 -34.27
CA PHE A 668 9.94 36.65 -35.54
C PHE A 668 9.47 37.60 -36.67
N PHE A 669 8.52 38.49 -36.36
CA PHE A 669 8.10 39.59 -37.24
C PHE A 669 9.27 40.56 -37.50
N THR A 670 10.03 40.91 -36.46
CA THR A 670 11.18 41.83 -36.56
C THR A 670 12.25 41.31 -37.51
N TYR A 671 12.52 40.00 -37.53
CA TYR A 671 13.46 39.40 -38.48
C TYR A 671 12.97 39.61 -39.91
N HIS A 672 11.76 39.16 -40.24
CA HIS A 672 11.21 39.23 -41.60
C HIS A 672 11.04 40.66 -42.12
N PHE A 673 10.70 41.61 -41.23
CA PHE A 673 10.61 43.03 -41.59
C PHE A 673 11.97 43.68 -41.91
N TYR A 674 13.08 43.08 -41.47
CA TYR A 674 14.46 43.52 -41.77
C TYR A 674 15.23 42.52 -42.66
N THR A 675 14.54 41.63 -43.36
CA THR A 675 15.07 40.76 -44.41
C THR A 675 14.15 40.72 -45.64
N GLY A 676 13.34 41.75 -45.84
CA GLY A 676 12.31 41.81 -46.88
C GLY A 676 12.84 42.36 -48.21
N ASP A 677 13.80 43.28 -48.16
CA ASP A 677 14.36 43.92 -49.35
C ASP A 677 15.73 43.32 -49.75
N PRO A 678 16.09 43.26 -51.05
CA PRO A 678 17.38 42.74 -51.50
C PRO A 678 18.65 43.48 -51.00
N GLY A 679 18.48 44.63 -50.34
CA GLY A 679 19.56 45.39 -49.70
C GLY A 679 19.68 45.18 -48.18
N ASP A 680 18.83 44.33 -47.58
CA ASP A 680 18.77 44.13 -46.14
C ASP A 680 19.99 43.38 -45.55
N SER A 681 20.20 43.58 -44.25
CA SER A 681 21.35 43.04 -43.53
C SER A 681 20.90 42.00 -42.50
N ILE A 682 21.04 40.71 -42.84
CA ILE A 682 20.70 39.60 -41.95
C ILE A 682 21.33 39.74 -40.54
N PRO A 683 22.62 40.14 -40.37
CA PRO A 683 23.18 40.40 -39.04
C PRO A 683 22.46 41.52 -38.26
N ARG A 684 21.94 42.54 -38.95
CA ARG A 684 21.13 43.61 -38.33
C ARG A 684 19.75 43.07 -37.94
N ALA A 685 19.09 42.31 -38.82
CA ALA A 685 17.80 41.70 -38.53
C ALA A 685 17.87 40.79 -37.29
N ILE A 686 18.89 39.93 -37.20
CA ILE A 686 19.17 39.10 -36.04
C ILE A 686 19.40 39.96 -34.79
N ALA A 687 20.28 40.96 -34.85
CA ALA A 687 20.60 41.80 -33.69
C ALA A 687 19.40 42.59 -33.14
N VAL A 688 18.56 43.15 -34.02
CA VAL A 688 17.34 43.87 -33.60
C VAL A 688 16.30 42.88 -33.07
N SER A 689 16.16 41.69 -33.67
CA SER A 689 15.23 40.65 -33.20
C SER A 689 15.62 40.10 -31.82
N VAL A 690 16.91 39.89 -31.55
CA VAL A 690 17.42 39.55 -30.21
C VAL A 690 17.10 40.68 -29.22
N GLY A 691 17.27 41.94 -29.61
CA GLY A 691 16.88 43.09 -28.78
C GLY A 691 15.39 43.13 -28.44
N VAL A 692 14.52 42.83 -29.41
CA VAL A 692 13.06 42.73 -29.21
C VAL A 692 12.69 41.55 -28.30
N PHE A 693 13.31 40.38 -28.48
CA PHE A 693 13.10 39.21 -27.62
C PHE A 693 13.49 39.47 -26.16
N LEU A 694 14.66 40.07 -25.90
CA LEU A 694 15.09 40.43 -24.56
C LEU A 694 14.19 41.51 -23.93
N LEU A 695 13.72 42.48 -24.73
CA LEU A 695 12.78 43.51 -24.27
C LEU A 695 11.41 42.90 -23.92
N ALA A 696 10.90 41.97 -24.73
CA ALA A 696 9.65 41.25 -24.47
C ALA A 696 9.76 40.40 -23.20
N THR A 697 10.86 39.66 -23.03
CA THR A 697 11.16 38.87 -21.82
C THR A 697 11.20 39.75 -20.56
N LEU A 698 11.85 40.91 -20.61
CA LEU A 698 11.85 41.87 -19.49
C LEU A 698 10.46 42.49 -19.24
N LEU A 699 9.68 42.69 -20.30
CA LEU A 699 8.32 43.21 -20.21
C LEU A 699 7.35 42.20 -19.58
N GLU A 700 7.53 40.89 -19.78
CA GLU A 700 6.74 39.84 -19.10
C GLU A 700 6.87 39.94 -17.58
N PHE A 701 8.10 40.04 -17.04
CA PHE A 701 8.30 40.25 -15.60
C PHE A 701 7.63 41.55 -15.11
N ALA A 702 7.73 42.65 -15.87
CA ALA A 702 7.11 43.91 -15.51
C ALA A 702 5.56 43.87 -15.54
N VAL A 703 4.98 43.23 -16.56
CA VAL A 703 3.53 43.03 -16.74
C VAL A 703 2.98 42.08 -15.68
N ALA A 704 3.72 41.04 -15.31
CA ALA A 704 3.37 40.15 -14.21
C ALA A 704 3.34 40.86 -12.85
N ILE A 705 4.35 41.68 -12.53
CA ILE A 705 4.36 42.51 -11.31
C ILE A 705 3.20 43.50 -11.33
N ALA A 706 3.06 44.29 -12.40
CA ALA A 706 2.00 45.28 -12.53
C ALA A 706 0.60 44.64 -12.48
N GLY A 707 0.40 43.54 -13.19
CA GLY A 707 -0.82 42.74 -13.19
C GLY A 707 -1.15 42.20 -11.80
N LYS A 708 -0.18 41.64 -11.07
CA LYS A 708 -0.37 41.19 -9.70
C LYS A 708 -0.85 42.33 -8.79
N TRP A 709 -0.23 43.51 -8.86
CA TRP A 709 -0.59 44.64 -7.99
C TRP A 709 -1.91 45.33 -8.39
N LEU A 710 -2.21 45.46 -9.69
CA LEU A 710 -3.46 46.05 -10.19
C LEU A 710 -4.65 45.11 -9.99
N ILE A 711 -4.46 43.80 -10.23
CA ILE A 711 -5.54 42.81 -10.25
C ILE A 711 -5.70 42.15 -8.88
N ALA A 712 -4.68 41.53 -8.29
CA ALA A 712 -4.81 40.89 -6.97
C ALA A 712 -4.62 41.87 -5.80
N GLY A 713 -3.69 42.83 -5.92
CA GLY A 713 -3.35 43.77 -4.84
C GLY A 713 -2.47 43.13 -3.78
N ARG A 714 -2.90 43.17 -2.50
CA ARG A 714 -2.40 42.26 -1.46
C ARG A 714 -3.50 41.28 -1.10
N LEU A 715 -3.26 40.00 -1.32
CA LEU A 715 -4.13 38.93 -0.82
C LEU A 715 -3.98 38.80 0.71
N LYS A 716 -5.00 38.23 1.36
CA LYS A 716 -4.97 37.89 2.79
C LYS A 716 -5.19 36.39 2.94
N ALA A 717 -4.66 35.80 4.00
CA ALA A 717 -5.04 34.45 4.39
C ALA A 717 -6.52 34.41 4.80
N GLY A 718 -7.18 33.28 4.52
CA GLY A 718 -8.61 33.10 4.72
C GLY A 718 -9.25 32.22 3.65
N ARG A 719 -10.57 32.05 3.75
CA ARG A 719 -11.38 31.27 2.83
C ARG A 719 -12.23 32.20 1.96
N TYR A 720 -12.22 31.98 0.65
CA TYR A 720 -12.93 32.80 -0.32
C TYR A 720 -13.84 31.91 -1.17
N PRO A 721 -15.13 32.24 -1.38
CA PRO A 721 -15.99 31.43 -2.24
C PRO A 721 -15.41 31.29 -3.65
N LEU A 722 -15.43 30.07 -4.19
CA LEU A 722 -15.05 29.82 -5.58
C LEU A 722 -15.99 30.61 -6.53
N TRP A 723 -15.49 31.02 -7.69
CA TRP A 723 -16.21 31.89 -8.65
C TRP A 723 -16.57 33.29 -8.11
N SER A 724 -16.00 33.70 -6.96
CA SER A 724 -16.03 35.09 -6.51
C SER A 724 -15.10 35.99 -7.33
N LEU A 725 -15.30 37.31 -7.22
CA LEU A 725 -14.38 38.29 -7.80
C LEU A 725 -12.95 38.12 -7.25
N THR A 726 -12.78 37.71 -5.99
CA THR A 726 -11.45 37.43 -5.42
C THR A 726 -10.80 36.21 -6.08
N TYR A 727 -11.55 35.13 -6.31
CA TYR A 727 -11.06 33.96 -7.03
C TYR A 727 -10.64 34.32 -8.47
N TYR A 728 -11.45 35.09 -9.20
CA TYR A 728 -11.11 35.55 -10.55
C TYR A 728 -9.85 36.43 -10.56
N ARG A 729 -9.75 37.38 -9.62
CA ARG A 729 -8.59 38.28 -9.48
C ARG A 729 -7.31 37.54 -9.12
N TRP A 730 -7.39 36.54 -8.23
CA TRP A 730 -6.29 35.63 -7.94
C TRP A 730 -5.90 34.83 -9.17
N TRP A 731 -6.84 34.12 -9.81
CA TRP A 731 -6.59 33.30 -11.01
C TRP A 731 -5.93 34.10 -12.13
N LEU A 732 -6.41 35.32 -12.42
CA LEU A 732 -5.84 36.13 -13.50
C LEU A 732 -4.44 36.65 -13.15
N ALA A 733 -4.19 37.05 -11.90
CA ALA A 733 -2.84 37.43 -11.45
C ALA A 733 -1.87 36.24 -11.46
N ASP A 734 -2.34 35.06 -11.03
CA ASP A 734 -1.63 33.78 -11.03
C ASP A 734 -1.25 33.34 -12.47
N ARG A 735 -2.17 33.45 -13.45
CA ARG A 735 -1.86 33.24 -14.88
C ARG A 735 -0.84 34.24 -15.44
N LEU A 736 -0.85 35.50 -14.98
CA LEU A 736 0.13 36.52 -15.40
C LEU A 736 1.51 36.29 -14.76
N VAL A 737 1.57 35.88 -13.49
CA VAL A 737 2.82 35.52 -12.80
C VAL A 737 3.46 34.28 -13.42
N GLU A 738 2.68 33.26 -13.80
CA GLU A 738 3.16 32.08 -14.54
C GLU A 738 3.68 32.38 -15.96
N SER A 739 3.37 33.54 -16.54
CA SER A 739 3.88 33.90 -17.87
C SER A 739 5.34 34.36 -17.88
N ALA A 740 5.86 34.81 -16.72
CA ALA A 740 7.24 35.23 -16.59
C ALA A 740 8.18 34.01 -16.48
N PRO A 741 9.35 33.97 -17.16
CA PRO A 741 10.24 32.81 -17.17
C PRO A 741 11.08 32.68 -15.88
N THR A 742 10.41 32.39 -14.76
CA THR A 742 11.01 32.36 -13.41
C THR A 742 12.07 31.28 -13.21
N TYR A 743 12.12 30.24 -14.04
CA TYR A 743 13.19 29.22 -14.02
C TYR A 743 14.58 29.87 -14.15
N MET A 744 14.69 30.95 -14.93
CA MET A 744 15.92 31.71 -15.13
C MET A 744 16.45 32.41 -13.87
N LEU A 745 15.64 32.48 -12.81
CA LEU A 745 15.99 33.10 -11.54
C LEU A 745 16.43 32.08 -10.49
N GLY A 746 16.19 30.78 -10.71
CA GLY A 746 16.44 29.71 -9.75
C GLY A 746 17.90 29.67 -9.29
N GLY A 747 18.14 29.45 -8.00
CA GLY A 747 19.48 29.45 -7.40
C GLY A 747 20.20 30.81 -7.43
N SER A 748 19.48 31.93 -7.58
CA SER A 748 20.08 33.28 -7.62
C SER A 748 19.40 34.29 -6.69
N SER A 749 20.11 35.37 -6.38
CA SER A 749 19.55 36.50 -5.61
C SER A 749 18.39 37.21 -6.34
N LEU A 750 18.24 37.00 -7.64
CA LEU A 750 17.15 37.57 -8.44
C LEU A 750 15.79 36.96 -8.07
N TYR A 751 15.75 35.70 -7.63
CA TYR A 751 14.49 35.07 -7.21
C TYR A 751 13.94 35.73 -5.93
N ALA A 752 14.82 36.04 -4.97
CA ALA A 752 14.44 36.78 -3.77
C ALA A 752 13.97 38.22 -4.11
N TRP A 753 14.54 38.86 -5.13
CA TRP A 753 14.07 40.17 -5.61
C TRP A 753 12.70 40.08 -6.28
N TRP A 754 12.47 39.06 -7.11
CA TRP A 754 11.19 38.77 -7.77
C TRP A 754 10.07 38.53 -6.76
N LEU A 755 10.29 37.66 -5.77
CA LEU A 755 9.28 37.37 -4.74
C LEU A 755 8.95 38.60 -3.89
N ARG A 756 9.95 39.42 -3.53
CA ARG A 756 9.71 40.73 -2.88
C ARG A 756 8.91 41.69 -3.76
N ALA A 757 9.19 41.75 -5.07
CA ALA A 757 8.43 42.57 -6.02
C ALA A 757 6.97 42.09 -6.15
N LEU A 758 6.70 40.79 -5.99
CA LEU A 758 5.35 40.24 -5.88
C LEU A 758 4.71 40.38 -4.48
N GLY A 759 5.45 40.84 -3.47
CA GLY A 759 4.92 41.17 -2.13
C GLY A 759 5.33 40.22 -1.00
N ALA A 760 6.14 39.19 -1.25
CA ALA A 760 6.64 38.28 -0.22
C ALA A 760 7.66 38.97 0.71
N SER A 761 7.70 38.56 1.98
CA SER A 761 8.67 39.05 2.96
C SER A 761 9.89 38.13 2.99
N ILE A 762 10.95 38.49 2.27
CA ILE A 762 12.17 37.65 2.13
C ILE A 762 13.37 38.33 2.79
N GLY A 763 14.00 37.67 3.77
CA GLY A 763 15.19 38.12 4.49
C GLY A 763 16.49 38.16 3.66
N HIS A 764 17.60 38.50 4.31
CA HIS A 764 18.93 38.61 3.70
C HIS A 764 19.58 37.24 3.54
N GLU A 765 20.44 37.07 2.53
CA GLU A 765 21.21 35.83 2.29
C GLU A 765 20.37 34.54 2.26
N VAL A 766 19.09 34.69 1.85
CA VAL A 766 18.17 33.59 1.55
C VAL A 766 18.49 33.02 0.18
N LEU A 767 18.53 31.69 0.09
CA LEU A 767 18.70 30.96 -1.17
C LEU A 767 17.45 30.15 -1.50
N ILE A 768 17.07 30.19 -2.77
CA ILE A 768 15.87 29.55 -3.29
C ILE A 768 16.28 28.86 -4.60
N GLY A 769 16.31 27.54 -4.62
CA GLY A 769 16.55 26.72 -5.81
C GLY A 769 15.39 26.89 -6.79
N SER A 770 14.32 26.15 -6.59
CA SER A 770 13.10 26.25 -7.40
C SER A 770 11.85 25.95 -6.57
N ILE A 771 10.85 26.83 -6.66
CA ILE A 771 9.61 26.74 -5.89
C ILE A 771 8.38 26.85 -6.79
N THR A 772 7.29 26.22 -6.35
CA THR A 772 5.92 26.51 -6.81
C THR A 772 5.19 27.26 -5.70
N LEU A 773 4.55 28.39 -6.02
CA LEU A 773 3.98 29.33 -5.04
C LEU A 773 2.88 30.17 -5.71
N ARG A 774 1.71 30.27 -5.07
CA ARG A 774 0.49 30.83 -5.71
C ARG A 774 -0.16 32.02 -4.99
N ALA A 775 0.31 32.37 -3.80
CA ALA A 775 -0.02 33.64 -3.14
C ALA A 775 1.23 34.27 -2.48
N PRO A 776 2.08 34.99 -3.23
CA PRO A 776 3.34 35.54 -2.71
C PRO A 776 3.19 36.49 -1.52
N ASP A 777 2.09 37.24 -1.39
CA ASP A 777 1.79 38.09 -0.22
C ASP A 777 1.78 37.34 1.12
N LEU A 778 1.62 36.01 1.08
CA LEU A 778 1.45 35.15 2.25
C LEU A 778 2.69 34.27 2.52
N LEU A 779 3.82 34.56 1.86
CA LEU A 779 5.10 33.92 2.12
C LEU A 779 6.02 34.87 2.92
N SER A 780 6.53 34.37 4.04
CA SER A 780 7.57 35.01 4.84
C SER A 780 8.75 34.06 5.02
N ILE A 781 9.97 34.54 4.77
CA ILE A 781 11.22 33.80 4.92
C ILE A 781 12.23 34.69 5.67
N GLY A 782 12.75 34.19 6.79
CA GLY A 782 13.74 34.86 7.64
C GLY A 782 15.12 34.98 6.99
N ASP A 783 16.05 35.65 7.67
CA ASP A 783 17.42 35.80 7.18
C ASP A 783 18.14 34.44 7.14
N GLY A 784 18.93 34.20 6.09
CA GLY A 784 19.81 33.03 5.96
C GLY A 784 19.15 31.72 5.55
N ALA A 785 17.82 31.64 5.43
CA ALA A 785 17.12 30.40 5.11
C ALA A 785 17.50 29.81 3.73
N SER A 786 17.52 28.48 3.63
CA SER A 786 17.88 27.74 2.40
C SER A 786 16.71 26.85 1.95
N ILE A 787 16.25 27.05 0.72
CA ILE A 787 15.14 26.32 0.11
C ILE A 787 15.66 25.63 -1.16
N GLY A 788 15.47 24.31 -1.24
CA GLY A 788 15.96 23.44 -2.31
C GLY A 788 15.21 23.56 -3.63
N ASN A 789 15.24 22.48 -4.42
CA ASN A 789 14.65 22.42 -5.74
C ASN A 789 13.28 21.72 -5.77
N ALA A 790 12.41 22.22 -6.65
CA ALA A 790 11.02 21.79 -6.82
C ALA A 790 10.21 21.68 -5.51
N VAL A 791 10.44 22.61 -4.56
CA VAL A 791 9.66 22.71 -3.32
C VAL A 791 8.27 23.28 -3.63
N ASN A 792 7.21 22.73 -3.05
CA ASN A 792 5.83 23.19 -3.27
C ASN A 792 5.27 23.90 -2.04
N PHE A 793 4.98 25.19 -2.21
CA PHE A 793 4.29 26.04 -1.25
C PHE A 793 2.80 26.12 -1.64
N GLU A 794 2.01 25.13 -1.21
CA GLU A 794 0.56 24.99 -1.42
C GLU A 794 -0.25 25.98 -0.56
N ASN A 795 0.11 27.26 -0.66
CA ASN A 795 -0.46 28.34 0.11
C ASN A 795 -1.73 28.95 -0.51
N ALA A 796 -2.18 28.42 -1.66
CA ALA A 796 -3.43 28.78 -2.33
C ALA A 796 -4.07 27.57 -3.02
N ARG A 797 -4.89 26.80 -2.28
CA ARG A 797 -5.57 25.59 -2.78
C ARG A 797 -7.07 25.80 -3.00
N VAL A 798 -7.64 25.09 -3.97
CA VAL A 798 -9.11 25.03 -4.18
C VAL A 798 -9.65 23.77 -3.50
N GLN A 799 -10.51 23.94 -2.51
CA GLN A 799 -11.03 22.87 -1.66
C GLN A 799 -12.45 23.21 -1.21
N ASP A 800 -13.35 22.23 -1.16
CA ASP A 800 -14.73 22.36 -0.65
C ASP A 800 -15.55 23.53 -1.26
N GLY A 801 -15.32 23.85 -2.55
CA GLY A 801 -15.99 24.98 -3.20
C GLY A 801 -15.47 26.37 -2.79
N GLU A 802 -14.29 26.43 -2.16
CA GLU A 802 -13.58 27.64 -1.75
C GLU A 802 -12.17 27.69 -2.36
N LEU A 803 -11.65 28.90 -2.56
CA LEU A 803 -10.23 29.18 -2.61
C LEU A 803 -9.74 29.43 -1.18
N ARG A 804 -8.86 28.58 -0.67
CA ARG A 804 -8.24 28.69 0.65
C ARG A 804 -6.83 29.24 0.50
N LEU A 805 -6.59 30.41 1.07
CA LEU A 805 -5.28 31.06 1.11
C LEU A 805 -4.72 30.97 2.54
N GLY A 806 -3.47 30.54 2.70
CA GLY A 806 -2.80 30.41 3.99
C GLY A 806 -1.41 31.02 4.01
N THR A 807 -0.84 31.26 5.20
CA THR A 807 0.52 31.82 5.34
C THR A 807 1.58 30.73 5.45
N ILE A 808 2.74 30.89 4.83
CA ILE A 808 3.91 30.03 5.07
C ILE A 808 5.02 30.89 5.66
N VAL A 809 5.56 30.48 6.80
CA VAL A 809 6.56 31.23 7.57
C VAL A 809 7.79 30.38 7.83
N LEU A 810 8.89 30.68 7.13
CA LEU A 810 10.20 30.08 7.38
C LEU A 810 11.05 31.04 8.24
N GLY A 811 11.64 30.52 9.32
CA GLY A 811 12.44 31.28 10.27
C GLY A 811 13.86 31.56 9.79
N ASN A 812 14.62 32.33 10.58
CA ASN A 812 16.03 32.57 10.29
C ASN A 812 16.84 31.26 10.31
N ASP A 813 17.84 31.14 9.45
CA ASP A 813 18.72 29.97 9.37
C ASP A 813 17.96 28.62 9.20
N SER A 814 16.75 28.63 8.63
CA SER A 814 15.94 27.41 8.41
C SER A 814 16.24 26.73 7.08
N TYR A 815 15.99 25.42 7.00
CA TYR A 815 16.23 24.60 5.81
C TYR A 815 14.93 23.91 5.35
N VAL A 816 14.69 23.94 4.03
CA VAL A 816 13.61 23.20 3.37
C VAL A 816 14.18 22.47 2.15
N GLY A 817 14.33 21.15 2.28
CA GLY A 817 14.92 20.28 1.27
C GLY A 817 14.06 20.09 0.03
N SER A 818 14.70 19.63 -1.05
CA SER A 818 14.11 19.49 -2.38
C SER A 818 12.92 18.50 -2.40
N TYR A 819 11.90 18.78 -3.22
CA TYR A 819 10.59 18.11 -3.18
C TYR A 819 9.83 18.15 -1.84
N ALA A 820 10.20 19.01 -0.88
CA ALA A 820 9.33 19.26 0.26
C ALA A 820 8.00 19.93 -0.17
N VAL A 821 6.91 19.57 0.50
CA VAL A 821 5.57 20.14 0.31
C VAL A 821 5.12 20.79 1.62
N LEU A 822 4.73 22.06 1.57
CA LEU A 822 4.23 22.81 2.71
C LEU A 822 2.87 23.40 2.34
N GLU A 823 1.82 22.98 3.04
CA GLU A 823 0.49 23.57 2.90
C GLU A 823 0.41 24.99 3.51
N GLY A 824 -0.66 25.72 3.20
CA GLY A 824 -0.96 26.98 3.87
C GLY A 824 -1.04 26.85 5.40
N ASN A 825 -0.68 27.92 6.11
CA ASN A 825 -0.61 28.03 7.57
C ASN A 825 0.52 27.21 8.24
N THR A 826 1.46 26.66 7.46
CA THR A 826 2.63 25.97 8.00
C THR A 826 3.75 26.93 8.43
N PHE A 827 4.61 26.46 9.33
CA PHE A 827 5.82 27.19 9.74
C PHE A 827 7.03 26.29 9.95
N VAL A 828 8.22 26.84 9.73
CA VAL A 828 9.50 26.23 10.10
C VAL A 828 10.23 27.25 10.96
N GLU A 829 10.51 26.93 12.23
CA GLU A 829 11.15 27.87 13.15
C GLU A 829 12.64 28.05 12.86
N ARG A 830 13.32 28.88 13.67
CA ARG A 830 14.75 29.15 13.54
C ARG A 830 15.58 27.86 13.65
N LEU A 831 16.49 27.62 12.69
CA LEU A 831 17.25 26.37 12.57
C LEU A 831 16.36 25.10 12.46
N GLY A 832 15.06 25.24 12.17
CA GLY A 832 14.21 24.12 11.80
C GLY A 832 14.60 23.59 10.42
N HIS A 833 14.71 22.27 10.29
CA HIS A 833 15.08 21.59 9.05
C HIS A 833 13.94 20.66 8.62
N LEU A 834 13.35 20.93 7.46
CA LEU A 834 12.44 20.01 6.78
C LEU A 834 13.22 19.29 5.67
N GLU A 835 13.39 17.98 5.81
CA GLU A 835 14.15 17.14 4.88
C GLU A 835 13.49 17.02 3.50
N GLY A 836 14.28 16.70 2.47
CA GLY A 836 13.78 16.53 1.11
C GLY A 836 12.75 15.39 0.96
N LEU A 837 11.78 15.59 0.07
CA LEU A 837 10.58 14.76 -0.13
C LEU A 837 9.78 14.54 1.18
N SER A 838 9.53 15.62 1.92
CA SER A 838 8.74 15.62 3.15
C SER A 838 7.53 16.57 3.10
N ALA A 839 6.45 16.26 3.80
CA ALA A 839 5.18 17.01 3.70
C ALA A 839 4.67 17.57 5.05
N LEU A 840 4.44 18.87 5.13
CA LEU A 840 3.76 19.55 6.25
C LEU A 840 2.32 19.91 5.86
N SER A 841 1.35 19.41 6.64
CA SER A 841 -0.09 19.71 6.51
C SER A 841 -0.47 21.06 7.12
N ASP A 842 -1.64 21.58 6.76
CA ASP A 842 -2.21 22.85 7.24
C ASP A 842 -2.09 23.01 8.77
N GLY A 843 -1.42 24.10 9.20
CA GLY A 843 -1.18 24.41 10.61
C GLY A 843 -0.05 23.62 11.30
N ALA A 844 0.60 22.66 10.64
CA ALA A 844 1.76 21.96 11.18
C ALA A 844 3.04 22.82 11.10
N GLY A 845 4.01 22.57 11.97
CA GLY A 845 5.30 23.24 11.88
C GLY A 845 6.46 22.53 12.56
N VAL A 846 7.66 22.86 12.08
CA VAL A 846 8.95 22.31 12.54
C VAL A 846 9.51 23.21 13.64
N PRO A 847 9.67 22.74 14.89
CA PRO A 847 10.20 23.55 15.98
C PRO A 847 11.68 23.91 15.82
N ALA A 848 12.14 24.91 16.57
CA ALA A 848 13.48 25.44 16.47
C ALA A 848 14.55 24.37 16.75
N ALA A 849 15.58 24.33 15.88
CA ALA A 849 16.65 23.32 15.92
C ALA A 849 16.16 21.85 15.97
N ARG A 850 15.06 21.52 15.27
CA ARG A 850 14.60 20.14 15.01
C ARG A 850 14.75 19.79 13.53
N VAL A 851 15.01 18.51 13.26
CA VAL A 851 14.99 17.92 11.91
C VAL A 851 13.71 17.11 11.77
N TRP A 852 12.96 17.32 10.70
CA TRP A 852 11.70 16.64 10.38
C TRP A 852 11.77 16.01 8.99
N SER A 853 11.31 14.77 8.84
CA SER A 853 11.34 14.03 7.56
C SER A 853 10.09 13.18 7.33
N GLY A 854 9.77 12.92 6.07
CA GLY A 854 8.72 12.00 5.64
C GLY A 854 7.43 12.67 5.16
N SER A 855 6.49 11.87 4.68
CA SER A 855 5.17 12.32 4.21
C SER A 855 4.07 11.46 4.85
N PRO A 856 3.34 11.96 5.88
CA PRO A 856 3.53 13.27 6.54
C PRO A 856 4.84 13.35 7.32
N ALA A 857 5.40 14.55 7.43
CA ALA A 857 6.67 14.78 8.09
C ALA A 857 6.58 14.57 9.60
N ARG A 858 7.62 13.97 10.17
CA ARG A 858 7.74 13.68 11.60
C ARG A 858 9.11 14.09 12.10
N ASP A 859 9.18 14.49 13.37
CA ASP A 859 10.43 14.79 14.05
C ASP A 859 11.35 13.56 14.09
N VAL A 860 12.59 13.71 13.60
CA VAL A 860 13.62 12.65 13.60
C VAL A 860 14.80 12.96 14.53
N GLY A 861 14.87 14.17 15.12
CA GLY A 861 15.99 14.53 15.98
C GLY A 861 16.20 16.02 16.19
N GLY A 862 17.17 16.36 17.05
CA GLY A 862 17.70 17.71 17.17
C GLY A 862 18.70 17.98 16.05
N PHE A 863 18.68 19.21 15.51
CA PHE A 863 19.66 19.66 14.53
C PHE A 863 20.96 20.09 15.25
N ASP A 864 22.08 19.42 14.96
CA ASP A 864 23.38 19.76 15.51
C ASP A 864 24.08 20.84 14.66
N CYS A 865 23.92 22.09 15.08
CA CYS A 865 24.56 23.24 14.46
C CYS A 865 26.10 23.25 14.55
N THR A 866 26.73 22.36 15.33
CA THR A 866 28.20 22.26 15.39
C THR A 866 28.80 21.48 14.22
N LEU A 867 27.98 20.69 13.50
CA LEU A 867 28.39 19.96 12.30
C LEU A 867 28.51 20.87 11.06
N GLN A 868 27.90 22.05 11.07
CA GLN A 868 28.01 23.02 9.99
C GLN A 868 29.16 24.01 10.20
N PRO A 869 30.02 24.25 9.19
CA PRO A 869 30.99 25.34 9.24
C PRO A 869 30.28 26.71 9.23
N ALA A 870 30.74 27.64 10.07
CA ALA A 870 30.13 28.97 10.20
C ALA A 870 30.01 29.70 8.85
N ARG A 871 28.89 30.41 8.64
CA ARG A 871 28.60 31.15 7.39
C ARG A 871 29.72 32.16 7.07
N PRO A 872 30.36 32.09 5.89
CA PRO A 872 31.38 33.05 5.50
C PRO A 872 30.80 34.46 5.33
N ALA A 873 31.41 35.46 5.98
CA ALA A 873 30.97 36.85 5.86
C ALA A 873 31.28 37.43 4.47
N VAL A 874 30.30 38.06 3.83
CA VAL A 874 30.41 38.57 2.44
C VAL A 874 30.25 40.09 2.38
N SER A 875 31.07 40.74 1.54
CA SER A 875 31.00 42.20 1.37
C SER A 875 29.84 42.61 0.45
N ARG A 876 29.25 43.78 0.71
CA ARG A 876 28.20 44.36 -0.16
C ARG A 876 28.65 44.50 -1.63
N VAL A 877 29.96 44.71 -1.86
CA VAL A 877 30.54 44.79 -3.21
C VAL A 877 30.52 43.42 -3.90
N ARG A 878 30.81 42.33 -3.18
CA ARG A 878 30.71 40.96 -3.72
C ARG A 878 29.27 40.62 -4.07
N LEU A 879 28.30 40.88 -3.17
CA LEU A 879 26.87 40.66 -3.42
C LEU A 879 26.35 41.45 -4.63
N ALA A 880 26.78 42.71 -4.79
CA ALA A 880 26.39 43.53 -5.94
C ALA A 880 27.00 43.03 -7.27
N GLY A 881 28.28 42.63 -7.28
CA GLY A 881 28.93 42.06 -8.46
C GLY A 881 28.38 40.67 -8.84
N GLU A 882 27.97 39.88 -7.85
CA GLU A 882 27.29 38.60 -8.04
C GLU A 882 25.87 38.76 -8.59
N ALA A 883 25.08 39.69 -8.06
CA ALA A 883 23.77 40.00 -8.63
C ALA A 883 23.88 40.50 -10.09
N LEU A 884 24.89 41.32 -10.41
CA LEU A 884 25.18 41.73 -11.78
C LEU A 884 25.58 40.54 -12.67
N PHE A 885 26.37 39.60 -12.15
CA PHE A 885 26.71 38.35 -12.85
C PHE A 885 25.46 37.52 -13.14
N PHE A 886 24.52 37.37 -12.20
CA PHE A 886 23.27 36.66 -12.45
C PHE A 886 22.40 37.35 -13.51
N VAL A 887 22.27 38.69 -13.49
CA VAL A 887 21.49 39.42 -14.51
C VAL A 887 22.11 39.25 -15.90
N LEU A 888 23.43 39.47 -16.03
CA LEU A 888 24.13 39.34 -17.30
C LEU A 888 24.14 37.88 -17.79
N GLY A 889 24.29 36.92 -16.87
CA GLY A 889 24.21 35.49 -17.14
C GLY A 889 22.84 35.08 -17.69
N ALA A 890 21.76 35.46 -17.02
CA ALA A 890 20.39 35.15 -17.48
C ALA A 890 20.13 35.74 -18.89
N LEU A 891 20.43 37.02 -19.11
CA LEU A 891 20.26 37.66 -20.43
C LEU A 891 21.13 37.00 -21.52
N LEU A 892 22.36 36.60 -21.19
CA LEU A 892 23.25 35.86 -22.09
C LEU A 892 22.68 34.48 -22.43
N ILE A 893 22.17 33.73 -21.45
CA ILE A 893 21.60 32.40 -21.67
C ILE A 893 20.31 32.50 -22.50
N ALA A 894 19.39 33.43 -22.21
CA ALA A 894 18.23 33.69 -23.06
C ALA A 894 18.64 33.99 -24.52
N THR A 895 19.65 34.84 -24.71
CA THR A 895 20.18 35.16 -26.04
C THR A 895 20.73 33.92 -26.76
N LEU A 896 21.60 33.16 -26.08
CA LEU A 896 22.27 32.00 -26.64
C LEU A 896 21.28 30.90 -27.04
N PHE A 897 20.20 30.71 -26.29
CA PHE A 897 19.18 29.69 -26.59
C PHE A 897 18.10 30.15 -27.57
N PHE A 898 17.99 31.46 -27.84
CA PHE A 898 17.16 31.99 -28.92
C PHE A 898 17.87 31.95 -30.29
N LEU A 899 19.19 32.20 -30.33
CA LEU A 899 19.97 32.26 -31.57
C LEU A 899 19.84 31.06 -32.56
N PRO A 900 19.70 29.79 -32.13
CA PRO A 900 19.53 28.64 -33.04
C PRO A 900 18.32 28.71 -33.96
N VAL A 901 17.37 29.62 -33.71
CA VAL A 901 16.17 29.79 -34.54
C VAL A 901 16.44 30.47 -35.88
N PHE A 902 17.42 31.39 -35.97
CA PHE A 902 17.68 32.14 -37.21
C PHE A 902 18.24 31.26 -38.35
N PRO A 903 19.17 30.30 -38.11
CA PRO A 903 19.55 29.31 -39.12
C PRO A 903 18.38 28.45 -39.62
N ALA A 904 17.35 28.22 -38.79
CA ALA A 904 16.14 27.52 -39.21
C ALA A 904 15.29 28.39 -40.15
N PHE A 905 15.14 29.69 -39.86
CA PHE A 905 14.46 30.63 -40.76
C PHE A 905 15.18 30.74 -42.10
N MET A 906 16.49 31.00 -42.10
CA MET A 906 17.30 31.06 -43.33
C MET A 906 17.19 29.80 -44.20
N LEU A 907 17.00 28.62 -43.60
CA LEU A 907 16.77 27.38 -44.34
C LEU A 907 15.35 27.28 -44.92
N ILE A 908 14.33 27.73 -44.19
CA ILE A 908 12.94 27.80 -44.68
C ILE A 908 12.85 28.82 -45.83
N ASP A 909 13.43 30.01 -45.66
CA ASP A 909 13.48 31.06 -46.68
C ASP A 909 14.15 30.56 -47.97
N TRP A 910 15.26 29.83 -47.85
CA TRP A 910 15.98 29.21 -48.98
C TRP A 910 15.21 28.06 -49.65
N LEU A 911 14.40 27.30 -48.90
CA LEU A 911 13.53 26.25 -49.44
C LEU A 911 12.23 26.79 -50.05
N ALA A 912 11.73 27.92 -49.57
CA ALA A 912 10.51 28.59 -50.02
C ALA A 912 10.75 29.52 -51.23
N ASP A 913 12.01 29.70 -51.66
CA ASP A 913 12.44 30.43 -52.85
C ASP A 913 11.61 30.03 -54.08
N SER A 914 10.69 30.92 -54.48
CA SER A 914 9.72 30.66 -55.55
C SER A 914 10.32 30.60 -56.94
N GLU A 915 11.55 31.11 -57.14
CA GLU A 915 12.27 30.94 -58.41
C GLU A 915 12.86 29.53 -58.54
N ARG A 916 13.12 28.83 -57.42
CA ARG A 916 13.58 27.44 -57.41
C ARG A 916 12.45 26.41 -57.41
N PHE A 917 11.39 26.64 -56.63
CA PHE A 917 10.39 25.61 -56.34
C PHE A 917 8.95 26.12 -56.55
N PRO A 918 8.50 26.30 -57.81
CA PRO A 918 7.21 26.92 -58.13
C PRO A 918 5.97 26.13 -57.67
N TRP A 919 6.13 24.87 -57.23
CA TRP A 919 5.03 24.04 -56.70
C TRP A 919 4.50 24.48 -55.32
N PHE A 920 5.20 25.38 -54.61
CA PHE A 920 4.77 25.86 -53.28
C PHE A 920 3.73 27.00 -53.31
N GLN A 921 3.17 27.35 -54.47
CA GLN A 921 2.13 28.39 -54.58
C GLN A 921 0.74 27.87 -54.14
N GLY A 922 0.49 27.93 -52.83
CA GLY A 922 -0.83 27.64 -52.23
C GLY A 922 -1.74 28.87 -52.12
N ASN A 923 -2.90 28.84 -52.80
CA ASN A 923 -3.89 29.93 -52.80
C ASN A 923 -4.80 29.99 -51.55
N THR A 924 -4.54 29.20 -50.51
CA THR A 924 -5.30 29.25 -49.24
C THR A 924 -4.38 29.09 -48.04
N GLN A 925 -4.73 29.74 -46.92
CA GLN A 925 -3.95 29.69 -45.67
C GLN A 925 -3.73 28.26 -45.16
N ALA A 926 -4.71 27.36 -45.33
CA ALA A 926 -4.57 25.96 -44.93
C ALA A 926 -3.49 25.20 -45.74
N VAL A 927 -3.38 25.50 -47.05
CA VAL A 927 -2.33 24.92 -47.90
C VAL A 927 -0.96 25.54 -47.58
N GLN A 928 -0.91 26.86 -47.34
CA GLN A 928 0.33 27.54 -46.91
C GLN A 928 0.85 27.00 -45.58
N LEU A 929 -0.03 26.83 -44.58
CA LEU A 929 0.33 26.25 -43.28
C LEU A 929 0.87 24.81 -43.41
N ALA A 930 0.26 23.99 -44.27
CA ALA A 930 0.74 22.63 -44.55
C ALA A 930 2.12 22.64 -45.25
N ILE A 931 2.35 23.57 -46.20
CA ILE A 931 3.64 23.76 -46.87
C ILE A 931 4.71 24.19 -45.85
N TYR A 932 4.46 25.25 -45.08
CA TYR A 932 5.43 25.72 -44.08
C TYR A 932 5.69 24.68 -42.99
N PHE A 933 4.71 23.84 -42.62
CA PHE A 933 4.95 22.73 -41.70
C PHE A 933 5.95 21.71 -42.28
N VAL A 934 5.79 21.31 -43.55
CA VAL A 934 6.73 20.40 -44.22
C VAL A 934 8.12 21.02 -44.34
N LEU A 935 8.22 22.30 -44.68
CA LEU A 935 9.51 23.02 -44.75
C LEU A 935 10.15 23.24 -43.37
N ALA A 936 9.36 23.43 -42.32
CA ALA A 936 9.85 23.66 -40.97
C ALA A 936 10.31 22.39 -40.25
N LEU A 937 9.97 21.18 -40.72
CA LEU A 937 10.48 19.91 -40.17
C LEU A 937 12.03 19.81 -40.22
N PRO A 938 12.71 19.89 -41.38
CA PRO A 938 14.18 19.83 -41.43
C PRO A 938 14.83 21.01 -40.70
N ALA A 939 14.23 22.20 -40.77
CA ALA A 939 14.73 23.39 -40.09
C ALA A 939 14.65 23.28 -38.56
N SER A 940 13.55 22.75 -38.02
CA SER A 940 13.38 22.49 -36.59
C SER A 940 14.30 21.37 -36.09
N ALA A 941 14.54 20.34 -36.90
CA ALA A 941 15.53 19.31 -36.59
C ALA A 941 16.95 19.88 -36.53
N LEU A 942 17.30 20.77 -37.46
CA LEU A 942 18.60 21.46 -37.46
C LEU A 942 18.76 22.40 -36.26
N MET A 943 17.71 23.15 -35.88
CA MET A 943 17.67 23.97 -34.67
C MET A 943 17.91 23.13 -33.41
N VAL A 944 17.22 21.99 -33.26
CA VAL A 944 17.39 21.04 -32.15
C VAL A 944 18.84 20.54 -32.06
N VAL A 945 19.45 20.18 -33.19
CA VAL A 945 20.87 19.76 -33.24
C VAL A 945 21.82 20.89 -32.87
N PHE A 946 21.62 22.11 -33.39
CA PHE A 946 22.45 23.26 -33.03
C PHE A 946 22.32 23.65 -31.55
N THR A 947 21.12 23.65 -30.98
CA THR A 947 20.89 23.86 -29.54
C THR A 947 21.66 22.85 -28.70
N ALA A 948 21.62 21.57 -29.07
CA ALA A 948 22.36 20.53 -28.36
C ALA A 948 23.88 20.71 -28.46
N LEU A 949 24.40 20.98 -29.67
CA LEU A 949 25.83 21.20 -29.91
C LEU A 949 26.35 22.49 -29.25
N LEU A 950 25.56 23.56 -29.23
CA LEU A 950 25.90 24.82 -28.56
C LEU A 950 26.06 24.62 -27.06
N SER A 951 25.11 23.93 -26.43
CA SER A 951 25.12 23.61 -25.00
C SER A 951 26.36 22.79 -24.61
N ALA A 952 26.65 21.73 -25.37
CA ALA A 952 27.86 20.92 -25.18
C ALA A 952 29.13 21.77 -25.41
N GLY A 953 29.17 22.58 -26.47
CA GLY A 953 30.28 23.48 -26.78
C GLY A 953 30.60 24.44 -25.64
N ILE A 954 29.60 25.13 -25.08
CA ILE A 954 29.76 26.01 -23.90
C ILE A 954 30.21 25.18 -22.68
N ARG A 955 29.54 24.06 -22.42
CA ARG A 955 29.81 23.16 -21.28
C ARG A 955 31.26 22.69 -21.24
N TRP A 956 31.85 22.35 -22.38
CA TRP A 956 33.21 21.80 -22.48
C TRP A 956 34.31 22.85 -22.74
N SER A 957 33.98 24.01 -23.32
CA SER A 957 34.98 25.00 -23.75
C SER A 957 35.08 26.22 -22.82
N ILE A 958 34.03 26.52 -22.04
CA ILE A 958 33.93 27.74 -21.24
C ILE A 958 33.84 27.43 -19.74
N LEU A 959 33.21 26.30 -19.37
CA LEU A 959 32.85 26.02 -17.98
C LEU A 959 33.76 24.93 -17.36
N PRO A 960 34.29 25.14 -16.14
CA PRO A 960 35.15 24.15 -15.48
C PRO A 960 34.38 22.86 -15.17
N ARG A 961 35.13 21.80 -14.85
CA ARG A 961 34.55 20.61 -14.21
C ARG A 961 34.38 20.86 -12.71
N LEU A 962 33.16 20.69 -12.22
CA LEU A 962 32.87 20.64 -10.79
C LEU A 962 33.58 19.41 -10.20
N GLN A 963 34.16 19.59 -9.03
CA GLN A 963 34.75 18.50 -8.22
C GLN A 963 33.80 18.20 -7.05
N PRO A 964 33.95 17.07 -6.35
CA PRO A 964 33.32 16.86 -5.05
C PRO A 964 33.86 17.82 -3.98
N GLY A 965 33.06 18.13 -2.96
CA GLY A 965 33.46 18.97 -1.83
C GLY A 965 32.35 19.89 -1.33
N SER A 966 32.74 20.94 -0.60
CA SER A 966 31.85 22.00 -0.11
C SER A 966 32.48 23.37 -0.32
N TRP A 967 31.71 24.36 -0.78
CA TRP A 967 32.16 25.73 -1.04
C TRP A 967 31.14 26.75 -0.52
N PRO A 968 31.56 27.98 -0.21
CA PRO A 968 30.63 29.07 0.08
C PRO A 968 29.69 29.31 -1.09
N VAL A 969 28.41 29.58 -0.81
CA VAL A 969 27.40 29.91 -1.84
C VAL A 969 27.74 31.18 -2.61
N HIS A 970 28.48 32.11 -2.01
CA HIS A 970 28.95 33.34 -2.68
C HIS A 970 30.29 33.16 -3.42
N SER A 971 30.73 31.93 -3.67
CA SER A 971 32.01 31.61 -4.34
C SER A 971 31.91 31.62 -5.87
N ALA A 972 33.05 31.75 -6.56
CA ALA A 972 33.11 31.62 -8.02
C ALA A 972 32.71 30.21 -8.51
N VAL A 973 32.85 29.18 -7.67
CA VAL A 973 32.41 27.80 -7.98
C VAL A 973 30.89 27.73 -8.03
N TYR A 974 30.19 28.37 -7.09
CA TYR A 974 28.73 28.47 -7.10
C TYR A 974 28.22 29.23 -8.33
N CYS A 975 28.79 30.40 -8.63
CA CYS A 975 28.45 31.17 -9.84
C CYS A 975 28.65 30.33 -11.12
N GLY A 976 29.70 29.49 -11.17
CA GLY A 976 29.95 28.56 -12.27
C GLY A 976 28.93 27.41 -12.33
N LYS A 977 28.58 26.79 -11.19
CA LYS A 977 27.55 25.76 -11.09
C LYS A 977 26.20 26.30 -11.56
N TRP A 978 25.81 27.47 -11.06
CA TRP A 978 24.56 28.13 -11.45
C TRP A 978 24.47 28.32 -12.98
N LEU A 979 25.56 28.79 -13.60
CA LEU A 979 25.60 28.98 -15.06
C LEU A 979 25.51 27.64 -15.82
N VAL A 980 26.12 26.56 -15.32
CA VAL A 980 25.94 25.19 -15.86
C VAL A 980 24.47 24.74 -15.75
N SER A 981 23.83 24.91 -14.58
CA SER A 981 22.41 24.57 -14.39
C SER A 981 21.49 25.38 -15.31
N GLN A 982 21.72 26.68 -15.45
CA GLN A 982 20.91 27.54 -16.33
C GLN A 982 21.06 27.22 -17.82
N ILE A 983 22.25 26.79 -18.26
CA ILE A 983 22.46 26.23 -19.60
C ILE A 983 21.70 24.91 -19.76
N GLN A 984 21.77 24.03 -18.77
CA GLN A 984 21.07 22.74 -18.77
C GLN A 984 19.55 22.94 -18.84
N GLU A 985 18.97 23.79 -17.98
CA GLU A 985 17.53 24.09 -17.97
C GLU A 985 17.06 24.80 -19.25
N SER A 986 17.79 25.82 -19.71
CA SER A 986 17.39 26.58 -20.91
C SER A 986 17.50 25.76 -22.19
N SER A 987 18.55 24.96 -22.33
CA SER A 987 18.65 23.98 -23.43
C SER A 987 17.55 22.94 -23.36
N LEU A 988 17.20 22.43 -22.18
CA LEU A 988 16.14 21.44 -21.98
C LEU A 988 14.72 21.99 -22.11
N ASN A 989 14.50 23.31 -22.00
CA ASN A 989 13.23 23.94 -22.37
C ASN A 989 13.02 23.94 -23.89
N VAL A 990 14.07 24.17 -24.70
CA VAL A 990 14.01 24.03 -26.16
C VAL A 990 14.01 22.55 -26.57
N LEU A 991 14.77 21.72 -25.86
CA LEU A 991 14.86 20.27 -26.09
C LEU A 991 13.80 19.48 -25.29
N HIS A 992 12.67 20.09 -24.91
CA HIS A 992 11.72 19.47 -23.97
C HIS A 992 11.18 18.11 -24.44
N GLY A 993 11.00 17.92 -25.75
CA GLY A 993 10.61 16.62 -26.32
C GLY A 993 11.66 15.52 -26.19
N VAL A 994 12.93 15.84 -25.90
CA VAL A 994 14.07 14.90 -25.82
C VAL A 994 14.06 14.09 -24.53
N TYR A 995 13.48 14.61 -23.45
CA TYR A 995 13.38 13.95 -22.16
C TYR A 995 12.79 12.53 -22.28
N ALA A 996 11.54 12.41 -22.73
CA ALA A 996 10.81 11.13 -22.81
C ALA A 996 11.24 10.24 -24.01
N THR A 997 12.55 10.09 -24.26
CA THR A 997 13.09 9.43 -25.46
C THR A 997 14.42 8.70 -25.23
N LEU A 998 14.77 7.81 -26.17
CA LEU A 998 16.08 7.14 -26.28
C LEU A 998 17.28 8.10 -26.42
N TYR A 999 17.05 9.40 -26.64
CA TYR A 999 18.12 10.39 -26.83
C TYR A 999 18.63 11.02 -25.52
N ALA A 1000 17.86 11.01 -24.43
CA ALA A 1000 18.30 11.57 -23.14
C ALA A 1000 19.62 10.96 -22.61
N PRO A 1001 19.88 9.63 -22.70
CA PRO A 1001 21.18 9.04 -22.36
C PRO A 1001 22.36 9.53 -23.21
N ILE A 1002 22.13 9.97 -24.45
CA ILE A 1002 23.16 10.58 -25.31
C ILE A 1002 23.40 12.02 -24.86
N TRP A 1003 22.32 12.74 -24.56
CA TRP A 1003 22.34 14.12 -24.09
C TRP A 1003 23.12 14.29 -22.78
N TYR A 1004 22.81 13.52 -21.73
CA TYR A 1004 23.53 13.63 -20.45
C TYR A 1004 25.03 13.29 -20.60
N ARG A 1005 25.43 12.39 -21.51
CA ARG A 1005 26.86 12.17 -21.84
C ARG A 1005 27.51 13.39 -22.49
N LEU A 1006 26.81 14.09 -23.38
CA LEU A 1006 27.31 15.33 -23.99
C LEU A 1006 27.50 16.44 -22.95
N LEU A 1007 26.73 16.45 -21.86
CA LEU A 1007 26.91 17.38 -20.73
C LEU A 1007 28.00 16.95 -19.72
N GLY A 1008 28.48 15.71 -19.80
CA GLY A 1008 29.60 15.19 -18.99
C GLY A 1008 29.29 13.98 -18.11
N ALA A 1009 28.02 13.58 -17.99
CA ALA A 1009 27.61 12.48 -17.10
C ALA A 1009 28.03 11.10 -17.62
N LYS A 1010 28.38 10.20 -16.70
CA LYS A 1010 28.81 8.83 -17.02
C LYS A 1010 27.59 7.92 -17.13
N VAL A 1011 26.99 7.85 -18.32
CA VAL A 1011 25.77 7.03 -18.56
C VAL A 1011 26.08 5.73 -19.29
N GLY A 1012 25.75 4.59 -18.66
CA GLY A 1012 25.98 3.23 -19.15
C GLY A 1012 25.21 2.84 -20.42
N ARG A 1013 25.47 1.64 -20.92
CA ARG A 1013 24.84 1.05 -22.11
C ARG A 1013 23.40 0.65 -21.81
N ASN A 1014 22.50 0.92 -22.76
CA ASN A 1014 21.06 0.63 -22.64
C ASN A 1014 20.39 1.19 -21.35
N ALA A 1015 20.99 2.19 -20.71
CA ALA A 1015 20.28 2.99 -19.71
C ALA A 1015 19.16 3.79 -20.40
N GLU A 1016 17.97 3.82 -19.82
CA GLU A 1016 16.88 4.71 -20.22
C GLU A 1016 16.62 5.76 -19.14
N ILE A 1017 16.34 7.00 -19.56
CA ILE A 1017 16.10 8.16 -18.70
C ILE A 1017 14.90 8.89 -19.28
N SER A 1018 13.84 9.09 -18.50
CA SER A 1018 12.67 9.86 -18.93
C SER A 1018 12.78 11.33 -18.50
N SER A 1019 12.88 11.64 -17.21
CA SER A 1019 13.24 13.00 -16.79
C SER A 1019 13.89 13.06 -15.41
N ALA A 1020 15.05 13.74 -15.33
CA ALA A 1020 15.82 13.88 -14.09
C ALA A 1020 16.12 15.35 -13.76
N LEU A 1021 15.70 15.76 -12.56
CA LEU A 1021 15.88 17.11 -11.98
C LEU A 1021 17.07 17.13 -11.01
N GLY A 1022 17.59 18.32 -10.71
CA GLY A 1022 18.74 18.50 -9.79
C GLY A 1022 20.08 17.96 -10.31
N VAL A 1023 20.09 17.31 -11.49
CA VAL A 1023 21.28 16.62 -12.02
C VAL A 1023 22.47 17.57 -12.18
N VAL A 1024 23.54 17.28 -11.44
CA VAL A 1024 24.88 17.86 -11.64
C VAL A 1024 25.70 16.85 -12.49
N PRO A 1025 25.91 17.08 -13.81
CA PRO A 1025 26.43 16.04 -14.70
C PRO A 1025 27.78 15.46 -14.31
N ASP A 1026 28.70 16.28 -13.79
CA ASP A 1026 30.04 15.83 -13.35
C ASP A 1026 29.99 14.86 -12.15
N MET A 1027 28.93 14.95 -11.34
CA MET A 1027 28.72 14.09 -10.16
C MET A 1027 27.94 12.81 -10.50
N LEU A 1028 27.26 12.74 -11.66
CA LEU A 1028 26.34 11.65 -11.99
C LEU A 1028 27.03 10.48 -12.70
N THR A 1029 26.88 9.29 -12.12
CA THR A 1029 27.18 8.00 -12.76
C THR A 1029 25.93 7.11 -12.78
N LEU A 1030 25.50 6.69 -13.97
CA LEU A 1030 24.42 5.72 -14.20
C LEU A 1030 25.00 4.45 -14.85
N GLY A 1031 24.75 3.29 -14.27
CA GLY A 1031 25.23 2.00 -14.75
C GLY A 1031 24.51 1.48 -16.01
N ASP A 1032 25.00 0.36 -16.54
CA ASP A 1032 24.38 -0.32 -17.67
C ASP A 1032 22.96 -0.84 -17.31
N GLU A 1033 22.05 -0.83 -18.28
CA GLU A 1033 20.66 -1.32 -18.17
C GLU A 1033 19.86 -0.69 -17.00
N THR A 1034 20.21 0.53 -16.58
CA THR A 1034 19.46 1.33 -15.58
C THR A 1034 18.21 1.99 -16.16
N PHE A 1035 17.22 2.27 -15.32
CA PHE A 1035 16.01 2.99 -15.71
C PHE A 1035 15.70 4.13 -14.74
N ILE A 1036 15.74 5.37 -15.22
CA ILE A 1036 15.34 6.57 -14.47
C ILE A 1036 14.02 7.06 -15.05
N ALA A 1037 12.96 7.06 -14.25
CA ALA A 1037 11.60 7.37 -14.70
C ALA A 1037 11.35 8.89 -14.75
N ASP A 1038 10.09 9.34 -14.58
CA ASP A 1038 9.74 10.77 -14.74
C ASP A 1038 9.95 11.59 -13.47
N ALA A 1039 10.47 12.82 -13.63
CA ALA A 1039 10.70 13.78 -12.56
C ALA A 1039 11.47 13.17 -11.37
N VAL A 1040 12.55 12.42 -11.62
CA VAL A 1040 13.44 11.93 -10.55
C VAL A 1040 14.38 13.06 -10.13
N MET A 1041 14.36 13.47 -8.86
CA MET A 1041 15.34 14.43 -8.33
C MET A 1041 16.61 13.65 -7.96
N LEU A 1042 17.72 13.91 -8.64
CA LEU A 1042 18.81 12.94 -8.76
C LEU A 1042 20.20 13.57 -8.58
N GLY A 1043 20.74 13.49 -7.36
CA GLY A 1043 22.05 14.05 -7.00
C GLY A 1043 22.05 15.58 -6.87
N ASP A 1044 20.92 16.14 -6.46
CA ASP A 1044 20.68 17.58 -6.24
C ASP A 1044 21.53 18.13 -5.08
N GLU A 1045 22.07 19.34 -5.22
CA GLU A 1045 23.03 19.88 -4.25
C GLU A 1045 22.44 20.14 -2.85
N GLN A 1046 23.21 19.82 -1.80
CA GLN A 1046 22.86 20.23 -0.44
C GLN A 1046 23.35 21.67 -0.21
N ILE A 1047 22.44 22.64 -0.32
CA ILE A 1047 22.66 24.05 0.04
C ILE A 1047 22.11 24.29 1.45
N ASP A 1048 22.99 24.58 2.40
CA ASP A 1048 22.65 24.74 3.81
C ASP A 1048 23.71 25.58 4.54
N GLY A 1049 23.32 26.32 5.59
CA GLY A 1049 24.24 27.16 6.39
C GLY A 1049 24.96 28.31 5.65
N GLY A 1050 24.70 28.51 4.34
CA GLY A 1050 25.51 29.36 3.45
C GLY A 1050 26.63 28.63 2.70
N TRP A 1051 26.58 27.30 2.67
CA TRP A 1051 27.49 26.42 1.94
C TRP A 1051 26.73 25.57 0.92
N MET A 1052 27.35 25.31 -0.22
CA MET A 1052 26.90 24.31 -1.20
C MET A 1052 27.83 23.10 -1.09
N THR A 1053 27.26 21.93 -0.85
CA THR A 1053 27.96 20.64 -0.90
C THR A 1053 27.60 19.87 -2.16
N LEU A 1054 28.59 19.23 -2.78
CA LEU A 1054 28.43 18.34 -3.94
C LEU A 1054 29.17 17.03 -3.69
N ARG A 1055 28.45 15.92 -3.76
CA ARG A 1055 28.95 14.54 -3.63
C ARG A 1055 28.56 13.70 -4.87
N PRO A 1056 29.42 12.79 -5.36
CA PRO A 1056 29.08 11.93 -6.50
C PRO A 1056 27.86 11.07 -6.22
N THR A 1057 26.94 11.01 -7.17
CA THR A 1057 25.73 10.17 -7.09
C THR A 1057 25.86 9.03 -8.10
N ILE A 1058 25.77 7.80 -7.61
CA ILE A 1058 26.07 6.59 -8.36
C ILE A 1058 24.84 5.69 -8.34
N ILE A 1059 24.33 5.32 -9.51
CA ILE A 1059 23.28 4.33 -9.65
C ILE A 1059 23.87 3.15 -10.39
N SER A 1060 24.03 2.01 -9.71
CA SER A 1060 24.67 0.83 -10.28
C SER A 1060 23.77 0.10 -11.28
N ARG A 1061 24.32 -0.90 -11.99
CA ARG A 1061 23.64 -1.53 -13.14
C ARG A 1061 22.30 -2.17 -12.76
N ARG A 1062 21.37 -2.19 -13.73
CA ARG A 1062 20.03 -2.83 -13.64
C ARG A 1062 19.11 -2.28 -12.54
N SER A 1063 19.45 -1.14 -11.95
CA SER A 1063 18.64 -0.46 -10.93
C SER A 1063 17.62 0.50 -11.55
N PHE A 1064 16.48 0.63 -10.90
CA PHE A 1064 15.31 1.41 -11.33
C PHE A 1064 15.00 2.50 -10.31
N VAL A 1065 14.67 3.71 -10.78
CA VAL A 1065 14.21 4.82 -9.93
C VAL A 1065 12.91 5.39 -10.50
N GLY A 1066 11.82 5.29 -9.74
CA GLY A 1066 10.45 5.57 -10.14
C GLY A 1066 10.03 7.05 -10.10
N ASN A 1067 8.85 7.32 -10.65
CA ASN A 1067 8.39 8.69 -10.88
C ASN A 1067 8.38 9.54 -9.61
N GLY A 1068 8.91 10.76 -9.65
CA GLY A 1068 8.88 11.70 -8.52
C GLY A 1068 9.73 11.27 -7.31
N ALA A 1069 10.63 10.29 -7.46
CA ALA A 1069 11.55 9.87 -6.41
C ALA A 1069 12.64 10.91 -6.12
N TYR A 1070 13.19 10.88 -4.92
CA TYR A 1070 14.30 11.74 -4.48
C TYR A 1070 15.53 10.90 -4.10
N VAL A 1071 16.62 11.08 -4.84
CA VAL A 1071 17.94 10.48 -4.61
C VAL A 1071 18.91 11.59 -4.21
N PRO A 1072 19.25 11.73 -2.90
CA PRO A 1072 20.16 12.77 -2.41
C PRO A 1072 21.57 12.70 -3.00
N ASP A 1073 22.36 13.77 -2.88
CA ASP A 1073 23.77 13.75 -3.26
C ASP A 1073 24.58 12.73 -2.43
N GLY A 1074 25.62 12.15 -3.04
CA GLY A 1074 26.43 11.11 -2.39
C GLY A 1074 25.75 9.73 -2.32
N THR A 1075 24.50 9.60 -2.75
CA THR A 1075 23.80 8.31 -2.78
C THR A 1075 24.47 7.37 -3.77
N THR A 1076 24.77 6.15 -3.32
CA THR A 1076 25.26 5.04 -4.14
C THR A 1076 24.22 3.93 -4.07
N LEU A 1077 23.31 3.88 -5.06
CA LEU A 1077 22.35 2.79 -5.19
C LEU A 1077 23.09 1.51 -5.64
N PRO A 1078 23.00 0.39 -4.88
CA PRO A 1078 23.51 -0.91 -5.31
C PRO A 1078 22.89 -1.42 -6.61
N GLU A 1079 23.39 -2.55 -7.11
CA GLU A 1079 22.88 -3.20 -8.30
C GLU A 1079 21.47 -3.79 -8.11
N ASN A 1080 20.70 -3.89 -9.19
CA ASN A 1080 19.37 -4.48 -9.20
C ASN A 1080 18.36 -3.86 -8.21
N VAL A 1081 18.63 -2.67 -7.65
CA VAL A 1081 17.77 -1.98 -6.67
C VAL A 1081 16.60 -1.28 -7.36
N LEU A 1082 15.43 -1.27 -6.72
CA LEU A 1082 14.27 -0.50 -7.15
C LEU A 1082 13.91 0.55 -6.09
N ILE A 1083 14.09 1.83 -6.40
CA ILE A 1083 13.43 2.94 -5.69
C ILE A 1083 12.13 3.24 -6.44
N GLY A 1084 10.98 3.17 -5.78
CA GLY A 1084 9.69 3.32 -6.47
C GLY A 1084 9.17 4.76 -6.59
N VAL A 1085 7.89 4.90 -6.91
CA VAL A 1085 7.22 6.20 -7.16
C VAL A 1085 7.14 7.02 -5.87
N HIS A 1086 7.36 8.34 -5.95
CA HIS A 1086 7.36 9.31 -4.86
C HIS A 1086 8.07 8.80 -3.59
N SER A 1087 9.22 8.16 -3.79
CA SER A 1087 10.00 7.50 -2.74
C SER A 1087 11.34 8.19 -2.52
N ARG A 1088 11.76 8.31 -1.26
CA ARG A 1088 13.10 8.82 -0.91
C ARG A 1088 14.09 7.66 -0.96
N ALA A 1089 15.29 7.86 -1.51
CA ALA A 1089 16.35 6.86 -1.40
C ALA A 1089 16.84 6.76 0.07
N PRO A 1090 17.03 5.54 0.61
CA PRO A 1090 17.65 5.34 1.92
C PRO A 1090 19.10 5.82 1.96
N GLU A 1091 19.68 5.83 3.16
CA GLU A 1091 21.13 6.02 3.32
C GLU A 1091 21.92 4.84 2.74
N ASN A 1092 23.14 5.10 2.26
CA ASN A 1092 24.00 4.09 1.63
C ASN A 1092 24.24 2.83 2.47
N GLY A 1093 24.25 2.93 3.80
CA GLY A 1093 24.44 1.79 4.70
C GLY A 1093 23.22 0.89 4.88
N GLN A 1094 22.04 1.32 4.42
CA GLN A 1094 20.77 0.60 4.58
C GLN A 1094 20.44 -0.27 3.35
N MET A 1095 20.95 0.10 2.16
CA MET A 1095 20.63 -0.57 0.90
C MET A 1095 21.54 -1.75 0.56
N ARG A 1096 20.96 -2.77 -0.06
CA ARG A 1096 21.62 -3.99 -0.56
C ARG A 1096 21.25 -4.26 -2.02
N GLU A 1097 22.03 -5.09 -2.70
CA GLU A 1097 21.71 -5.51 -4.06
C GLU A 1097 20.36 -6.25 -4.13
N GLY A 1098 19.52 -5.88 -5.08
CA GLY A 1098 18.20 -6.49 -5.30
C GLY A 1098 17.05 -5.92 -4.46
N ASP A 1099 17.33 -5.03 -3.50
CA ASP A 1099 16.30 -4.40 -2.65
C ASP A 1099 15.21 -3.69 -3.46
N THR A 1100 14.02 -3.58 -2.86
CA THR A 1100 12.95 -2.67 -3.32
C THR A 1100 12.56 -1.72 -2.18
N TRP A 1101 12.45 -0.42 -2.47
CA TRP A 1101 12.17 0.62 -1.49
C TRP A 1101 11.01 1.52 -1.96
N LEU A 1102 10.04 1.78 -1.07
CA LEU A 1102 8.90 2.67 -1.31
C LEU A 1102 8.68 3.69 -0.19
N GLY A 1103 8.15 4.86 -0.56
CA GLY A 1103 7.67 5.90 0.34
C GLY A 1103 8.72 6.89 0.84
N SER A 1104 8.25 7.81 1.67
CA SER A 1104 9.06 8.75 2.45
C SER A 1104 8.45 8.82 3.86
N PRO A 1105 9.12 8.34 4.93
CA PRO A 1105 10.42 7.68 4.92
C PRO A 1105 10.43 6.37 4.10
N PRO A 1106 11.60 5.93 3.61
CA PRO A 1106 11.70 4.71 2.82
C PRO A 1106 11.40 3.44 3.62
N ILE A 1107 10.61 2.55 3.02
CA ILE A 1107 10.24 1.23 3.53
C ILE A 1107 10.80 0.17 2.58
N ASN A 1108 11.59 -0.78 3.09
CA ASN A 1108 12.06 -1.93 2.31
C ASN A 1108 10.90 -2.92 2.10
N LEU A 1109 10.73 -3.41 0.87
CA LEU A 1109 9.79 -4.47 0.52
C LEU A 1109 10.56 -5.77 0.24
N PRO A 1110 10.34 -6.84 1.03
CA PRO A 1110 11.17 -8.06 1.01
C PRO A 1110 10.96 -8.98 -0.20
N ALA A 1111 10.19 -8.58 -1.21
CA ALA A 1111 9.93 -9.40 -2.40
C ALA A 1111 9.80 -8.55 -3.66
N ARG A 1112 10.72 -8.75 -4.62
CA ARG A 1112 10.60 -8.28 -6.00
C ARG A 1112 10.03 -9.41 -6.87
N GLU A 1113 8.82 -9.24 -7.37
CA GLU A 1113 8.16 -10.24 -8.22
C GLU A 1113 8.95 -10.47 -9.51
N GLN A 1114 9.40 -11.71 -9.76
CA GLN A 1114 10.19 -12.09 -10.93
C GLN A 1114 9.30 -12.71 -12.00
N THR A 1115 8.79 -11.88 -12.91
CA THR A 1115 7.98 -12.32 -14.06
C THR A 1115 8.84 -13.01 -15.11
N SER A 1116 8.80 -14.35 -15.12
CA SER A 1116 9.44 -15.18 -16.14
C SER A 1116 8.51 -15.45 -17.34
N GLY A 1117 9.08 -15.77 -18.50
CA GLY A 1117 8.33 -16.15 -19.72
C GLY A 1117 8.22 -15.06 -20.80
N PHE A 1118 8.55 -13.79 -20.50
CA PHE A 1118 8.59 -12.73 -21.50
C PHE A 1118 9.93 -12.70 -22.26
N PRO A 1119 9.94 -12.74 -23.61
CA PRO A 1119 11.17 -12.58 -24.40
C PRO A 1119 11.86 -11.23 -24.15
N GLU A 1120 13.19 -11.22 -23.95
CA GLU A 1120 13.98 -9.98 -23.77
C GLU A 1120 13.78 -8.95 -24.90
N SER A 1121 13.43 -9.42 -26.10
CA SER A 1121 13.16 -8.59 -27.30
C SER A 1121 11.86 -7.78 -27.24
N LEU A 1122 11.00 -8.06 -26.26
CA LEU A 1122 9.80 -7.29 -25.91
C LEU A 1122 10.01 -6.37 -24.70
N THR A 1123 11.08 -6.55 -23.94
CA THR A 1123 11.41 -5.75 -22.74
C THR A 1123 12.74 -5.00 -22.93
N PHE A 1124 13.83 -5.44 -22.30
CA PHE A 1124 15.07 -4.68 -22.14
C PHE A 1124 15.98 -4.66 -23.38
N ARG A 1125 15.77 -5.54 -24.36
CA ARG A 1125 16.63 -5.66 -25.55
C ARG A 1125 15.84 -5.63 -26.87
N PRO A 1126 15.08 -4.55 -27.15
CA PRO A 1126 14.30 -4.42 -28.37
C PRO A 1126 15.18 -4.57 -29.63
N SER A 1127 14.65 -5.25 -30.64
CA SER A 1127 15.35 -5.50 -31.91
C SER A 1127 15.80 -4.20 -32.58
N VAL A 1128 16.85 -4.26 -33.40
CA VAL A 1128 17.42 -3.08 -34.10
C VAL A 1128 16.34 -2.32 -34.87
N LEU A 1129 15.42 -3.03 -35.55
CA LEU A 1129 14.29 -2.42 -36.24
C LEU A 1129 13.34 -1.67 -35.28
N ARG A 1130 12.97 -2.27 -34.14
CA ARG A 1130 12.14 -1.61 -33.11
C ARG A 1130 12.83 -0.36 -32.55
N ARG A 1131 14.16 -0.41 -32.32
CA ARG A 1131 14.95 0.75 -31.86
C ARG A 1131 14.96 1.88 -32.90
N ILE A 1132 15.12 1.56 -34.19
CA ILE A 1132 15.05 2.55 -35.27
C ILE A 1132 13.65 3.16 -35.35
N CYS A 1133 12.58 2.36 -35.34
CA CYS A 1133 11.20 2.86 -35.38
C CYS A 1133 10.85 3.73 -34.16
N ARG A 1134 11.23 3.32 -32.94
CA ARG A 1134 11.05 4.13 -31.72
C ARG A 1134 11.80 5.47 -31.83
N GLY A 1135 13.07 5.44 -32.24
CA GLY A 1135 13.86 6.66 -32.47
C GLY A 1135 13.25 7.60 -33.51
N MET A 1136 12.73 7.08 -34.64
CA MET A 1136 12.06 7.92 -35.65
C MET A 1136 10.77 8.57 -35.14
N ILE A 1137 9.96 7.84 -34.35
CA ILE A 1137 8.74 8.38 -33.72
C ILE A 1137 9.09 9.44 -32.68
N GLU A 1138 10.11 9.18 -31.85
CA GLU A 1138 10.61 10.11 -30.83
C GLU A 1138 11.21 11.38 -31.47
N ALA A 1139 12.01 11.25 -32.54
CA ALA A 1139 12.51 12.38 -33.31
C ALA A 1139 11.37 13.22 -33.91
N PHE A 1140 10.32 12.59 -34.44
CA PHE A 1140 9.13 13.33 -34.90
C PHE A 1140 8.41 14.05 -33.75
N ARG A 1141 8.29 13.43 -32.57
CA ARG A 1141 7.70 14.08 -31.37
C ARG A 1141 8.52 15.28 -30.87
N ILE A 1142 9.85 15.28 -31.03
CA ILE A 1142 10.73 16.42 -30.72
C ILE A 1142 10.56 17.56 -31.73
N VAL A 1143 10.51 17.22 -33.03
CA VAL A 1143 10.62 18.17 -34.14
C VAL A 1143 9.27 18.77 -34.54
N ALA A 1144 8.19 18.00 -34.53
CA ALA A 1144 6.88 18.44 -35.01
C ALA A 1144 6.27 19.62 -34.22
N PRO A 1145 6.36 19.72 -32.87
CA PRO A 1145 5.83 20.87 -32.14
C PRO A 1145 6.52 22.18 -32.55
N HIS A 1146 7.84 22.15 -32.71
CA HIS A 1146 8.62 23.29 -33.21
C HIS A 1146 8.21 23.65 -34.64
N ALA A 1147 8.10 22.65 -35.52
CA ALA A 1147 7.68 22.87 -36.90
C ALA A 1147 6.25 23.47 -37.00
N ILE A 1148 5.33 23.11 -36.10
CA ILE A 1148 4.00 23.73 -36.01
C ILE A 1148 4.11 25.19 -35.59
N VAL A 1149 4.84 25.52 -34.52
CA VAL A 1149 5.00 26.91 -34.06
C VAL A 1149 5.64 27.77 -35.14
N THR A 1150 6.70 27.28 -35.79
CA THR A 1150 7.36 27.97 -36.90
C THR A 1150 6.41 28.14 -38.09
N ALA A 1151 5.66 27.11 -38.50
CA ALA A 1151 4.75 27.19 -39.64
C ALA A 1151 3.56 28.14 -39.41
N VAL A 1152 3.00 28.16 -38.21
CA VAL A 1152 1.98 29.14 -37.80
C VAL A 1152 2.58 30.54 -37.84
N GLY A 1153 3.78 30.73 -37.27
CA GLY A 1153 4.51 32.00 -37.33
C GLY A 1153 4.67 32.52 -38.76
N TYR A 1154 5.26 31.72 -39.65
CA TYR A 1154 5.44 32.05 -41.08
C TYR A 1154 4.13 32.44 -41.75
N THR A 1155 3.08 31.61 -41.60
CA THR A 1155 1.78 31.84 -42.25
C THR A 1155 1.13 33.14 -41.76
N VAL A 1156 1.24 33.44 -40.46
CA VAL A 1156 0.64 34.63 -39.85
C VAL A 1156 1.43 35.90 -40.19
N VAL A 1157 2.76 35.89 -40.04
CA VAL A 1157 3.61 37.08 -40.27
C VAL A 1157 3.68 37.45 -41.75
N LEU A 1158 3.92 36.50 -42.65
CA LEU A 1158 3.95 36.81 -44.09
C LEU A 1158 2.57 37.27 -44.60
N GLY A 1159 1.48 36.80 -43.99
CA GLY A 1159 0.11 37.29 -44.23
C GLY A 1159 -0.15 38.74 -43.82
N VAL A 1160 0.71 39.36 -43.00
CA VAL A 1160 0.63 40.78 -42.60
C VAL A 1160 1.79 41.65 -43.12
N MET A 1161 2.88 41.07 -43.63
CA MET A 1161 4.03 41.81 -44.17
C MET A 1161 3.63 42.91 -45.19
N PRO A 1162 2.73 42.70 -46.17
CA PRO A 1162 2.31 43.78 -47.08
C PRO A 1162 1.64 44.96 -46.37
N VAL A 1163 0.87 44.67 -45.31
CA VAL A 1163 0.17 45.68 -44.49
C VAL A 1163 1.16 46.46 -43.61
N ALA A 1164 2.28 45.83 -43.22
CA ALA A 1164 3.39 46.50 -42.55
C ALA A 1164 4.20 47.40 -43.51
N GLY A 1165 4.43 46.96 -44.75
CA GLY A 1165 5.06 47.77 -45.81
C GLY A 1165 4.25 49.02 -46.17
N ASP A 1166 2.93 48.90 -46.22
CA ASP A 1166 1.99 50.05 -46.33
C ASP A 1166 2.04 51.02 -45.11
N GLY A 1167 2.75 50.68 -44.03
CA GLY A 1167 2.79 51.45 -42.78
C GLY A 1167 1.50 51.37 -41.94
N ARG A 1168 0.60 50.41 -42.22
CA ARG A 1168 -0.73 50.28 -41.57
C ARG A 1168 -0.65 49.53 -40.24
N TRP A 1169 0.24 49.97 -39.36
CA TRP A 1169 0.59 49.29 -38.10
C TRP A 1169 -0.59 48.89 -37.20
N GLY A 1170 -1.66 49.67 -37.15
CA GLY A 1170 -2.87 49.32 -36.39
C GLY A 1170 -3.60 48.08 -36.93
N GLU A 1171 -3.58 47.87 -38.25
CA GLU A 1171 -4.16 46.69 -38.90
C GLU A 1171 -3.24 45.47 -38.78
N VAL A 1172 -1.91 45.68 -38.80
CA VAL A 1172 -0.93 44.63 -38.47
C VAL A 1172 -1.19 44.08 -37.06
N ILE A 1173 -1.27 44.96 -36.06
CA ILE A 1173 -1.53 44.56 -34.66
C ILE A 1173 -2.86 43.80 -34.55
N TRP A 1174 -3.92 44.27 -35.20
CA TRP A 1174 -5.22 43.59 -35.22
C TRP A 1174 -5.13 42.18 -35.83
N ARG A 1175 -4.55 42.04 -37.02
CA ARG A 1175 -4.40 40.74 -37.73
C ARG A 1175 -3.42 39.76 -37.07
N LEU A 1176 -2.55 40.23 -36.17
CA LEU A 1176 -1.69 39.38 -35.33
C LEU A 1176 -2.36 38.99 -34.00
N THR A 1177 -3.53 39.57 -33.69
CA THR A 1177 -4.26 39.38 -32.42
C THR A 1177 -5.56 38.58 -32.58
N VAL A 1178 -6.16 38.59 -33.78
CA VAL A 1178 -7.50 38.06 -34.11
C VAL A 1178 -7.44 37.08 -35.28
#